data_AF-A0A372NRQ7-F1
#
_entry.id   AF-A0A372NRQ7-F1
#
_cell.length_a   1.000
_cell.length_b   1.000
_cell.length_c   1.000
_cell.angle_alpha   90.00
_cell.angle_beta   90.00
_cell.angle_gamma   90.00
#
_symmetry.space_group_name_H-M   'P 1'
#
loop_
_entity.id
_entity.type
_entity.pdbx_description
1 polymer ?
#
loop_
_entity_poly.entity_id
_entity_poly.type
_entity_poly.pdbx_seq_one_letter_code
_entity_poly.pdbx_strand_id
1 'polypeptide(L)'
;MKIATYNINGINGRLEILLRWIKEAKPDIVCLQELKAENRAFPEQQLKTAGYNAIWQGQKSWNGVAILAKSEIRELRRDLPGEDEKFTHSRYIEAFVDGIVIGCIYLPNGNPWPGGKFDYKLRWFQRLADHAKDLVNRDLPVMLIGDYNVMPTELDTYKPEKYEANALFRPESRKAYQDLIAQGWTDAIRTLFPNERIYTFWDYLRDAYGRNAGLRLDHFLLNPVIVNRLKTGQVDKHVRGWQGSSDHAPVWIELSEHDLPRKKPKTTTSMIVVNKAQVSELQNLLAKAPTSAPPLKLQPMKATLVREPFNDAGWLYEIKWDGYRALAVVNQQEAELISRNNISFDQFHPIAEALKKWNANAIIDGEIVVLGADGKSDFSAIQNWQRRKDGRLVYNVFDILWYEGRDLRQLPLTERKAILDVVLPTDDTIRQSKAFAVNGIDFFHAAEKAGIEGIMAKKADSTYTSGDRSRQWLKVKVERRQEVVIGAFTRNSGTDKLFSALAIGVYQKGVLRYIGKVGTGWSGKKQKEMMAEFEPLITDVCPFEVEPDVDETSQYRPRRLGAKPFWLKPELVCEVNIADITGDGKVRQASFKGMRRDKDPKEVILEVPADRQSTVAEADESAERIKKKLLKRKP
;
A
#
# COMPACT_ATOMS: atom_id res chain seq x y z
N MET A 1 -17.51 -13.55 -4.88
CA MET A 1 -16.91 -13.21 -6.19
C MET A 1 -16.38 -14.48 -6.83
N LYS A 2 -16.77 -14.79 -8.07
CA LYS A 2 -16.28 -15.95 -8.84
C LYS A 2 -15.27 -15.49 -9.90
N ILE A 3 -14.09 -16.08 -9.91
CA ILE A 3 -13.02 -15.73 -10.85
C ILE A 3 -12.62 -16.99 -11.61
N ALA A 4 -12.51 -16.88 -12.94
CA ALA A 4 -12.26 -18.02 -13.80
C ALA A 4 -11.08 -17.81 -14.75
N THR A 5 -10.54 -18.92 -15.24
CA THR A 5 -9.60 -18.96 -16.35
C THR A 5 -10.05 -19.97 -17.39
N TYR A 6 -9.83 -19.66 -18.67
CA TYR A 6 -10.15 -20.55 -19.76
C TYR A 6 -9.21 -20.32 -20.95
N ASN A 7 -8.29 -21.25 -21.19
CA ASN A 7 -7.62 -21.33 -22.48
C ASN A 7 -8.66 -21.72 -23.54
N ILE A 8 -9.04 -20.76 -24.38
CA ILE A 8 -10.15 -20.91 -25.32
C ILE A 8 -9.69 -21.52 -26.65
N ASN A 9 -8.39 -21.65 -26.91
CA ASN A 9 -7.84 -22.24 -28.14
C ASN A 9 -8.45 -21.63 -29.43
N GLY A 10 -8.66 -20.32 -29.45
CA GLY A 10 -9.27 -19.59 -30.56
C GLY A 10 -10.65 -19.01 -30.21
N ILE A 11 -10.68 -17.72 -29.87
CA ILE A 11 -11.88 -17.05 -29.36
C ILE A 11 -13.02 -17.00 -30.39
N ASN A 12 -12.73 -16.64 -31.64
CA ASN A 12 -13.78 -16.46 -32.65
C ASN A 12 -14.46 -17.78 -33.03
N GLY A 13 -13.71 -18.87 -33.11
CA GLY A 13 -14.26 -20.20 -33.41
C GLY A 13 -15.07 -20.79 -32.26
N ARG A 14 -14.94 -20.27 -31.04
CA ARG A 14 -15.58 -20.78 -29.81
C ARG A 14 -16.36 -19.71 -29.06
N LEU A 15 -16.69 -18.60 -29.71
CA LEU A 15 -17.40 -17.48 -29.09
C LEU A 15 -18.74 -17.94 -28.52
N GLU A 16 -19.53 -18.69 -29.28
CA GLU A 16 -20.83 -19.22 -28.82
C GLU A 16 -20.70 -20.14 -27.60
N ILE A 17 -19.63 -20.94 -27.54
CA ILE A 17 -19.33 -21.81 -26.39
C ILE A 17 -18.97 -20.96 -25.17
N LEU A 18 -18.14 -19.94 -25.34
CA LEU A 18 -17.79 -18.98 -24.29
C LEU A 18 -19.04 -18.26 -23.78
N LEU A 19 -19.86 -17.71 -24.68
CA LEU A 19 -21.10 -16.99 -24.34
C LEU A 19 -22.09 -17.89 -23.61
N ARG A 20 -22.23 -19.15 -24.05
CA ARG A 20 -23.03 -20.15 -23.35
C ARG A 20 -22.52 -20.41 -21.93
N TRP A 21 -21.21 -20.64 -21.78
CA TRP A 21 -20.61 -20.94 -20.49
C TRP A 21 -20.67 -19.75 -19.52
N ILE A 22 -20.34 -18.51 -19.95
CA ILE A 22 -20.41 -17.34 -19.07
C ILE A 22 -21.85 -17.04 -18.63
N LYS A 23 -22.86 -17.41 -19.43
CA LYS A 23 -24.28 -17.31 -19.04
C LYS A 23 -24.65 -18.34 -17.96
N GLU A 24 -24.08 -19.53 -18.03
CA GLU A 24 -24.29 -20.63 -17.07
C GLU A 24 -23.52 -20.39 -15.75
N ALA A 25 -22.20 -20.21 -15.84
CA ALA A 25 -21.30 -20.11 -14.70
C ALA A 25 -21.27 -18.73 -14.04
N LYS A 26 -21.64 -17.68 -14.79
CA LYS A 26 -21.69 -16.27 -14.37
C LYS A 26 -20.45 -15.78 -13.59
N PRO A 27 -19.21 -16.07 -14.04
CA PRO A 27 -18.02 -15.55 -13.37
C PRO A 27 -18.02 -14.02 -13.33
N ASP A 28 -17.46 -13.41 -12.28
CA ASP A 28 -17.31 -11.96 -12.21
C ASP A 28 -16.10 -11.48 -13.01
N ILE A 29 -15.05 -12.29 -13.07
CA ILE A 29 -13.81 -12.06 -13.83
C ILE A 29 -13.43 -13.33 -14.58
N VAL A 30 -12.98 -13.21 -15.83
CA VAL A 30 -12.47 -14.33 -16.66
C VAL A 30 -11.14 -13.96 -17.30
N CYS A 31 -10.11 -14.76 -17.06
CA CYS A 31 -8.85 -14.73 -17.79
C CYS A 31 -8.91 -15.68 -18.99
N LEU A 32 -8.77 -15.18 -20.21
CA LEU A 32 -8.74 -15.99 -21.43
C LEU A 32 -7.33 -16.10 -21.98
N GLN A 33 -6.97 -17.30 -22.44
CA GLN A 33 -5.67 -17.58 -23.07
C GLN A 33 -5.87 -18.18 -24.47
N GLU A 34 -4.80 -18.11 -25.27
CA GLU A 34 -4.75 -18.67 -26.62
C GLU A 34 -5.88 -18.13 -27.51
N LEU A 35 -6.01 -16.79 -27.58
CA LEU A 35 -7.08 -16.14 -28.34
C LEU A 35 -7.05 -16.48 -29.84
N LYS A 36 -5.86 -16.70 -30.42
CA LYS A 36 -5.63 -16.93 -31.86
C LYS A 36 -6.22 -15.85 -32.77
N ALA A 37 -6.35 -14.63 -32.26
CA ALA A 37 -6.98 -13.51 -32.94
C ALA A 37 -6.13 -12.25 -32.78
N GLU A 38 -5.99 -11.48 -33.86
CA GLU A 38 -5.44 -10.11 -33.79
C GLU A 38 -6.39 -9.18 -33.03
N ASN A 39 -5.87 -8.06 -32.51
CA ASN A 39 -6.67 -7.09 -31.75
C ASN A 39 -7.98 -6.70 -32.45
N ARG A 40 -7.93 -6.42 -33.77
CA ARG A 40 -9.09 -6.03 -34.58
C ARG A 40 -10.16 -7.11 -34.77
N ALA A 41 -9.80 -8.37 -34.53
CA ALA A 41 -10.67 -9.52 -34.71
C ALA A 41 -11.23 -10.01 -33.37
N PHE A 42 -10.98 -9.30 -32.26
CA PHE A 42 -11.51 -9.65 -30.96
C PHE A 42 -13.01 -9.29 -30.87
N PRO A 43 -13.89 -10.19 -30.39
CA PRO A 43 -15.34 -9.99 -30.39
C PRO A 43 -15.82 -9.16 -29.19
N GLU A 44 -15.27 -7.96 -29.03
CA GLU A 44 -15.57 -7.06 -27.91
C GLU A 44 -17.07 -6.78 -27.79
N GLN A 45 -17.74 -6.46 -28.90
CA GLN A 45 -19.14 -6.06 -28.89
C GLN A 45 -20.07 -7.16 -28.38
N GLN A 46 -19.83 -8.41 -28.78
CA GLN A 46 -20.61 -9.56 -28.33
C GLN A 46 -20.40 -9.83 -26.84
N LEU A 47 -19.17 -9.69 -26.34
CA LEU A 47 -18.86 -9.83 -24.91
C LEU A 47 -19.48 -8.69 -24.09
N LYS A 48 -19.48 -7.47 -24.62
CA LYS A 48 -20.14 -6.32 -24.02
C LYS A 48 -21.66 -6.51 -23.95
N THR A 49 -22.28 -7.02 -25.00
CA THR A 49 -23.70 -7.42 -24.99
C THR A 49 -23.98 -8.51 -23.96
N ALA A 50 -23.03 -9.41 -23.70
CA ALA A 50 -23.12 -10.42 -22.66
C ALA A 50 -22.84 -9.89 -21.23
N GLY A 51 -22.58 -8.58 -21.09
CA GLY A 51 -22.39 -7.90 -19.80
C GLY A 51 -20.95 -7.88 -19.28
N TYR A 52 -19.95 -8.08 -20.14
CA TYR A 52 -18.54 -8.03 -19.76
C TYR A 52 -17.80 -6.90 -20.47
N ASN A 53 -17.06 -6.12 -19.69
CA ASN A 53 -15.96 -5.31 -20.19
C ASN A 53 -14.77 -6.23 -20.52
N ALA A 54 -13.92 -5.81 -21.45
CA ALA A 54 -12.76 -6.59 -21.86
C ALA A 54 -11.54 -5.69 -22.07
N ILE A 55 -10.38 -6.19 -21.65
CA ILE A 55 -9.08 -5.76 -22.18
C ILE A 55 -8.39 -6.99 -22.77
N TRP A 56 -7.66 -6.80 -23.86
CA TRP A 56 -7.01 -7.91 -24.55
C TRP A 56 -5.72 -7.48 -25.24
N GLN A 57 -4.87 -8.47 -25.45
CA GLN A 57 -3.72 -8.38 -26.31
C GLN A 57 -3.75 -9.59 -27.25
N GLY A 58 -4.24 -9.35 -28.44
CA GLY A 58 -4.37 -10.35 -29.49
C GLY A 58 -3.06 -10.59 -30.26
N GLN A 59 -2.94 -11.77 -30.84
CA GLN A 59 -1.91 -12.13 -31.80
C GLN A 59 -2.41 -13.28 -32.68
N LYS A 60 -1.95 -13.35 -33.93
CA LYS A 60 -2.25 -14.48 -34.83
C LYS A 60 -1.73 -15.80 -34.25
N SER A 61 -2.33 -16.90 -34.71
CA SER A 61 -1.87 -18.26 -34.46
C SER A 61 -2.00 -18.73 -33.02
N TRP A 62 -0.93 -18.79 -32.22
CA TRP A 62 -0.88 -19.57 -30.97
C TRP A 62 -0.74 -18.71 -29.72
N ASN A 63 -1.14 -17.44 -29.78
CA ASN A 63 -0.91 -16.46 -28.72
C ASN A 63 -2.16 -15.62 -28.49
N GLY A 64 -2.12 -14.81 -27.43
CA GLY A 64 -3.13 -13.83 -27.10
C GLY A 64 -3.77 -14.12 -25.74
N VAL A 65 -4.02 -13.05 -25.00
CA VAL A 65 -4.61 -13.07 -23.65
C VAL A 65 -5.67 -11.98 -23.52
N ALA A 66 -6.70 -12.24 -22.71
CA ALA A 66 -7.70 -11.24 -22.36
C ALA A 66 -8.12 -11.36 -20.89
N ILE A 67 -8.59 -10.25 -20.33
CA ILE A 67 -9.31 -10.20 -19.06
C ILE A 67 -10.70 -9.67 -19.36
N LEU A 68 -11.71 -10.43 -18.97
CA LEU A 68 -13.12 -10.04 -18.99
C LEU A 68 -13.58 -9.77 -17.56
N ALA A 69 -14.39 -8.74 -17.35
CA ALA A 69 -14.99 -8.47 -16.05
C ALA A 69 -16.37 -7.83 -16.20
N LYS A 70 -17.28 -8.10 -15.26
CA LYS A 70 -18.58 -7.40 -15.21
C LYS A 70 -18.43 -5.94 -14.77
N SER A 71 -17.39 -5.65 -13.98
CA SER A 71 -17.02 -4.34 -13.45
C SER A 71 -16.01 -3.61 -14.36
N GLU A 72 -15.70 -2.35 -14.02
CA GLU A 72 -14.68 -1.57 -14.73
C GLU A 72 -13.30 -2.24 -14.62
N ILE A 73 -12.57 -2.28 -15.74
CA ILE A 73 -11.21 -2.82 -15.81
C ILE A 73 -10.23 -1.67 -15.98
N ARG A 74 -9.26 -1.57 -15.06
CA ARG A 74 -8.15 -0.62 -15.19
C ARG A 74 -6.89 -1.35 -15.60
N GLU A 75 -6.51 -1.21 -16.86
CA GLU A 75 -5.29 -1.80 -17.41
C GLU A 75 -4.05 -1.27 -16.68
N LEU A 76 -3.14 -2.18 -16.32
CA LEU A 76 -1.86 -1.85 -15.70
C LEU A 76 -0.70 -2.06 -16.68
N ARG A 77 -0.72 -3.17 -17.44
CA ARG A 77 0.30 -3.50 -18.47
C ARG A 77 -0.12 -4.66 -19.37
N ARG A 78 0.59 -4.81 -20.49
CA ARG A 78 0.39 -5.89 -21.50
C ARG A 78 1.65 -6.73 -21.78
N ASP A 79 2.65 -6.65 -20.92
CA ASP A 79 3.79 -7.58 -20.96
C ASP A 79 4.46 -7.65 -19.58
N LEU A 80 5.26 -8.68 -19.36
CA LEU A 80 6.15 -8.79 -18.21
C LEU A 80 7.29 -7.75 -18.31
N PRO A 81 7.78 -7.20 -17.18
CA PRO A 81 9.02 -6.43 -17.18
C PRO A 81 10.21 -7.21 -17.74
N GLY A 82 11.23 -6.47 -18.18
CA GLY A 82 12.42 -7.00 -18.86
C GLY A 82 12.15 -7.24 -20.34
N GLU A 83 13.02 -6.72 -21.22
CA GLU A 83 12.89 -6.95 -22.66
C GLU A 83 13.50 -8.29 -23.06
N ASP A 84 12.84 -9.03 -23.96
CA ASP A 84 13.45 -10.12 -24.73
C ASP A 84 13.31 -9.76 -26.21
N GLU A 85 14.34 -9.11 -26.77
CA GLU A 85 14.38 -8.64 -28.16
C GLU A 85 14.08 -9.77 -29.18
N LYS A 86 14.25 -11.04 -28.79
CA LYS A 86 14.04 -12.18 -29.68
C LYS A 86 12.58 -12.65 -29.70
N PHE A 87 11.74 -12.27 -28.73
CA PHE A 87 10.39 -12.82 -28.61
C PHE A 87 9.35 -11.85 -27.99
N THR A 88 8.50 -11.29 -28.85
CA THR A 88 7.41 -10.36 -28.50
C THR A 88 6.02 -11.03 -28.59
N HIS A 89 5.80 -12.09 -27.79
CA HIS A 89 4.51 -12.80 -27.82
C HIS A 89 3.49 -12.23 -26.83
N SER A 90 2.25 -12.05 -27.27
CA SER A 90 1.12 -11.60 -26.44
C SER A 90 0.70 -12.70 -25.46
N ARG A 91 1.37 -12.76 -24.30
CA ARG A 91 1.27 -13.87 -23.32
C ARG A 91 0.99 -13.41 -21.89
N TYR A 92 0.93 -12.11 -21.65
CA TYR A 92 0.68 -11.55 -20.34
C TYR A 92 -0.13 -10.25 -20.44
N ILE A 93 -1.15 -10.11 -19.61
CA ILE A 93 -1.87 -8.85 -19.43
C ILE A 93 -2.27 -8.71 -17.96
N GLU A 94 -2.16 -7.50 -17.42
CA GLU A 94 -2.38 -7.21 -16.01
C GLU A 94 -3.36 -6.05 -15.86
N ALA A 95 -4.31 -6.19 -14.95
CA ALA A 95 -5.29 -5.15 -14.65
C ALA A 95 -5.68 -5.12 -13.18
N PHE A 96 -6.21 -3.98 -12.75
CA PHE A 96 -6.89 -3.82 -11.48
C PHE A 96 -8.41 -3.90 -11.69
N VAL A 97 -9.06 -4.84 -11.00
CA VAL A 97 -10.51 -5.11 -11.10
C VAL A 97 -11.04 -5.40 -9.69
N ASP A 98 -12.08 -4.67 -9.26
CA ASP A 98 -12.74 -4.86 -7.95
C ASP A 98 -11.80 -4.97 -6.74
N GLY A 99 -10.75 -4.14 -6.71
CA GLY A 99 -9.80 -4.13 -5.59
C GLY A 99 -8.69 -5.18 -5.70
N ILE A 100 -8.61 -5.93 -6.81
CA ILE A 100 -7.68 -7.04 -7.01
C ILE A 100 -6.81 -6.76 -8.24
N VAL A 101 -5.49 -6.97 -8.13
CA VAL A 101 -4.62 -7.05 -9.32
C VAL A 101 -4.70 -8.46 -9.89
N ILE A 102 -5.08 -8.54 -11.17
CA ILE A 102 -5.21 -9.78 -11.93
C ILE A 102 -4.16 -9.79 -13.03
N GLY A 103 -3.21 -10.72 -12.95
CA GLY A 103 -2.29 -11.04 -14.04
C GLY A 103 -2.78 -12.26 -14.80
N CYS A 104 -3.24 -12.08 -16.03
CA CYS A 104 -3.64 -13.15 -16.94
C CYS A 104 -2.41 -13.69 -17.69
N ILE A 105 -2.13 -14.99 -17.52
CA ILE A 105 -0.90 -15.65 -17.98
C ILE A 105 -1.20 -16.67 -19.06
N TYR A 106 -0.37 -16.66 -20.11
CA TYR A 106 -0.28 -17.77 -21.07
C TYR A 106 1.19 -18.14 -21.30
N LEU A 107 1.74 -18.94 -20.40
CA LEU A 107 3.15 -19.30 -20.38
C LEU A 107 3.51 -20.13 -21.62
N PRO A 108 4.68 -19.93 -22.25
CA PRO A 108 5.08 -20.70 -23.43
C PRO A 108 5.04 -22.21 -23.23
N ASN A 109 4.52 -22.94 -24.22
CA ASN A 109 4.46 -24.41 -24.19
C ASN A 109 5.85 -25.04 -24.05
N GLY A 110 6.79 -24.62 -24.92
CA GLY A 110 8.20 -25.00 -24.88
C GLY A 110 8.58 -26.27 -25.64
N ASN A 111 7.62 -27.03 -26.21
CA ASN A 111 7.95 -28.19 -27.04
C ASN A 111 8.44 -27.79 -28.46
N PRO A 112 9.31 -28.61 -29.09
CA PRO A 112 9.94 -29.83 -28.55
C PRO A 112 11.09 -29.53 -27.58
N TRP A 113 11.41 -30.51 -26.72
CA TRP A 113 12.59 -30.48 -25.83
C TRP A 113 13.62 -31.54 -26.26
N PRO A 114 14.93 -31.23 -26.24
CA PRO A 114 15.51 -29.90 -26.05
C PRO A 114 15.31 -28.99 -27.29
N GLY A 115 15.47 -27.67 -27.13
CA GLY A 115 15.45 -26.74 -28.26
C GLY A 115 15.11 -25.30 -27.88
N GLY A 116 15.28 -24.36 -28.82
CA GLY A 116 15.14 -22.92 -28.55
C GLY A 116 13.77 -22.47 -28.02
N LYS A 117 12.70 -23.23 -28.30
CA LYS A 117 11.37 -22.97 -27.70
C LYS A 117 11.34 -23.26 -26.20
N PHE A 118 12.07 -24.26 -25.74
CA PHE A 118 12.22 -24.57 -24.34
C PHE A 118 13.09 -23.53 -23.63
N ASP A 119 14.18 -23.10 -24.27
CA ASP A 119 15.02 -22.02 -23.72
C ASP A 119 14.20 -20.72 -23.56
N TYR A 120 13.36 -20.41 -24.55
CA TYR A 120 12.43 -19.28 -24.45
C TYR A 120 11.42 -19.46 -23.31
N LYS A 121 10.85 -20.66 -23.14
CA LYS A 121 9.97 -20.96 -22.00
C LYS A 121 10.64 -20.62 -20.68
N LEU A 122 11.87 -21.09 -20.45
CA LEU A 122 12.59 -20.86 -19.20
C LEU A 122 12.91 -19.38 -18.98
N ARG A 123 13.36 -18.64 -20.02
CA ARG A 123 13.58 -17.18 -19.91
C ARG A 123 12.30 -16.42 -19.61
N TRP A 124 11.19 -16.78 -20.27
CA TRP A 124 9.89 -16.17 -19.99
C TRP A 124 9.43 -16.47 -18.57
N PHE A 125 9.65 -17.69 -18.09
CA PHE A 125 9.36 -18.08 -16.70
C PHE A 125 10.16 -17.24 -15.71
N GLN A 126 11.45 -17.01 -15.97
CA GLN A 126 12.28 -16.18 -15.10
C GLN A 126 11.73 -14.74 -15.02
N ARG A 127 11.37 -14.13 -16.16
CA ARG A 127 10.71 -12.81 -16.19
C ARG A 127 9.41 -12.79 -15.37
N LEU A 128 8.62 -13.85 -15.46
CA LEU A 128 7.41 -14.00 -14.64
C LEU A 128 7.77 -14.08 -13.16
N ALA A 129 8.77 -14.89 -12.79
CA ALA A 129 9.20 -15.06 -11.41
C ALA A 129 9.74 -13.76 -10.80
N ASP A 130 10.48 -12.97 -11.56
CA ASP A 130 11.01 -11.68 -11.11
C ASP A 130 9.87 -10.67 -10.85
N HIS A 131 8.91 -10.58 -11.78
CA HIS A 131 7.73 -9.72 -11.61
C HIS A 131 6.81 -10.19 -10.46
N ALA A 132 6.61 -11.51 -10.37
CA ALA A 132 5.78 -12.11 -9.34
C ALA A 132 6.33 -11.89 -7.93
N LYS A 133 7.67 -11.78 -7.78
CA LYS A 133 8.31 -11.49 -6.49
C LYS A 133 7.94 -10.10 -5.95
N ASP A 134 7.74 -9.13 -6.84
CA ASP A 134 7.28 -7.80 -6.45
C ASP A 134 5.80 -7.78 -6.12
N LEU A 135 4.99 -8.60 -6.81
CA LEU A 135 3.55 -8.68 -6.64
C LEU A 135 3.13 -9.43 -5.38
N VAL A 136 3.80 -10.53 -5.04
CA VAL A 136 3.45 -11.38 -3.88
C VAL A 136 3.53 -10.61 -2.56
N ASN A 137 4.45 -9.64 -2.49
CA ASN A 137 4.74 -8.84 -1.29
C ASN A 137 3.91 -7.56 -1.16
N ARG A 138 3.00 -7.29 -2.11
CA ARG A 138 2.11 -6.12 -2.08
C ARG A 138 1.02 -6.28 -1.03
N ASP A 139 0.65 -5.17 -0.39
CA ASP A 139 -0.45 -5.11 0.61
C ASP A 139 -1.85 -5.01 -0.02
N LEU A 140 -1.96 -5.38 -1.28
CA LEU A 140 -3.23 -5.46 -2.00
C LEU A 140 -3.46 -6.90 -2.48
N PRO A 141 -4.72 -7.32 -2.66
CA PRO A 141 -5.04 -8.61 -3.25
C PRO A 141 -4.43 -8.75 -4.65
N VAL A 142 -3.63 -9.80 -4.88
CA VAL A 142 -3.05 -10.09 -6.19
C VAL A 142 -3.25 -11.56 -6.56
N MET A 143 -3.58 -11.79 -7.82
CA MET A 143 -3.71 -13.13 -8.39
C MET A 143 -3.01 -13.24 -9.75
N LEU A 144 -2.25 -14.32 -9.94
CA LEU A 144 -1.65 -14.70 -11.21
C LEU A 144 -2.36 -15.94 -11.74
N ILE A 145 -3.15 -15.76 -12.79
CA ILE A 145 -4.18 -16.70 -13.23
C ILE A 145 -3.97 -17.04 -14.70
N GLY A 146 -4.01 -18.32 -15.07
CA GLY A 146 -3.94 -18.69 -16.47
C GLY A 146 -3.43 -20.09 -16.74
N ASP A 147 -3.10 -20.33 -18.01
CA ASP A 147 -2.45 -21.54 -18.48
C ASP A 147 -0.93 -21.38 -18.35
N TYR A 148 -0.35 -22.09 -17.39
CA TYR A 148 1.08 -22.09 -17.12
C TYR A 148 1.84 -23.06 -18.02
N ASN A 149 1.17 -23.90 -18.81
CA ASN A 149 1.82 -24.96 -19.59
C ASN A 149 2.86 -25.72 -18.73
N VAL A 150 2.52 -26.05 -17.48
CA VAL A 150 3.42 -26.78 -16.57
C VAL A 150 2.59 -27.82 -15.85
N MET A 151 3.16 -29.00 -15.66
CA MET A 151 2.64 -30.04 -14.77
C MET A 151 3.55 -30.10 -13.53
N PRO A 152 3.24 -29.40 -12.42
CA PRO A 152 4.17 -29.25 -11.29
C PRO A 152 4.59 -30.58 -10.63
N THR A 153 3.66 -31.53 -10.56
CA THR A 153 3.79 -32.82 -9.88
C THR A 153 3.21 -33.95 -10.72
N GLU A 154 3.46 -35.19 -10.30
CA GLU A 154 2.87 -36.38 -10.92
C GLU A 154 1.33 -36.43 -10.81
N LEU A 155 0.74 -35.73 -9.85
CA LEU A 155 -0.72 -35.61 -9.73
C LEU A 155 -1.33 -34.74 -10.83
N ASP A 156 -0.52 -33.98 -11.55
CA ASP A 156 -0.94 -33.03 -12.59
C ASP A 156 -1.00 -33.69 -13.98
N THR A 157 -0.80 -35.01 -14.05
CA THR A 157 -0.90 -35.79 -15.30
C THR A 157 -1.44 -37.19 -15.03
N TYR A 158 -2.20 -37.73 -15.99
CA TYR A 158 -2.75 -39.08 -15.86
C TYR A 158 -1.70 -40.19 -15.92
N LYS A 159 -0.57 -39.97 -16.59
CA LYS A 159 0.48 -40.97 -16.85
C LYS A 159 1.86 -40.32 -16.91
N PRO A 160 2.48 -40.00 -15.74
CA PRO A 160 3.72 -39.23 -15.64
C PRO A 160 4.85 -39.70 -16.57
N GLU A 161 5.07 -41.01 -16.66
CA GLU A 161 6.12 -41.64 -17.46
C GLU A 161 6.02 -41.32 -18.96
N LYS A 162 4.82 -41.01 -19.47
CA LYS A 162 4.61 -40.61 -20.87
C LYS A 162 5.15 -39.20 -21.16
N TYR A 163 5.25 -38.36 -20.13
CA TYR A 163 5.53 -36.93 -20.27
C TYR A 163 6.96 -36.56 -19.89
N GLU A 164 7.83 -37.51 -19.54
CA GLU A 164 9.21 -37.23 -19.14
C GLU A 164 9.98 -36.38 -20.17
N ALA A 165 9.77 -36.61 -21.46
CA ALA A 165 10.39 -35.84 -22.54
C ALA A 165 9.59 -34.58 -22.96
N ASN A 166 8.45 -34.31 -22.32
CA ASN A 166 7.60 -33.17 -22.65
C ASN A 166 8.06 -31.92 -21.88
N ALA A 167 8.23 -30.80 -22.58
CA ALA A 167 8.63 -29.51 -22.03
C ALA A 167 7.82 -29.08 -20.78
N LEU A 168 6.53 -29.44 -20.72
CA LEU A 168 5.63 -29.06 -19.63
C LEU A 168 5.91 -29.85 -18.33
N PHE A 169 6.53 -31.03 -18.41
CA PHE A 169 6.83 -31.90 -17.26
C PHE A 169 8.33 -32.03 -16.98
N ARG A 170 9.18 -31.36 -17.76
CA ARG A 170 10.62 -31.34 -17.55
C ARG A 170 10.98 -30.87 -16.13
N PRO A 171 12.01 -31.47 -15.49
CA PRO A 171 12.45 -31.06 -14.15
C PRO A 171 12.69 -29.56 -14.02
N GLU A 172 13.21 -28.91 -15.06
CA GLU A 172 13.50 -27.48 -15.11
C GLU A 172 12.21 -26.64 -15.06
N SER A 173 11.17 -27.02 -15.82
CA SER A 173 9.85 -26.36 -15.77
C SER A 173 9.18 -26.54 -14.40
N ARG A 174 9.28 -27.75 -13.82
CA ARG A 174 8.74 -28.07 -12.51
C ARG A 174 9.45 -27.29 -11.41
N LYS A 175 10.77 -27.20 -11.48
CA LYS A 175 11.60 -26.42 -10.55
C LYS A 175 11.27 -24.93 -10.63
N ALA A 176 11.13 -24.36 -11.83
CA ALA A 176 10.75 -22.97 -12.00
C ALA A 176 9.38 -22.65 -11.38
N TYR A 177 8.40 -23.56 -11.52
CA TYR A 177 7.11 -23.41 -10.86
C TYR A 177 7.22 -23.54 -9.33
N GLN A 178 8.00 -24.49 -8.82
CA GLN A 178 8.23 -24.63 -7.37
C GLN A 178 8.91 -23.39 -6.78
N ASP A 179 9.88 -22.81 -7.50
CA ASP A 179 10.56 -21.58 -7.08
C ASP A 179 9.62 -20.39 -7.06
N LEU A 180 8.69 -20.30 -8.04
CA LEU A 180 7.63 -19.32 -8.03
C LEU A 180 6.74 -19.48 -6.78
N ILE A 181 6.27 -20.69 -6.48
CA ILE A 181 5.47 -20.96 -5.27
C ILE A 181 6.25 -20.60 -3.99
N ALA A 182 7.55 -20.91 -3.93
CA ALA A 182 8.41 -20.65 -2.78
C ALA A 182 8.56 -19.15 -2.45
N GLN A 183 8.18 -18.25 -3.36
CA GLN A 183 8.11 -16.80 -3.07
C GLN A 183 6.97 -16.42 -2.10
N GLY A 184 6.03 -17.33 -1.83
CA GLY A 184 4.86 -17.09 -0.97
C GLY A 184 3.51 -17.15 -1.68
N TRP A 185 3.48 -17.59 -2.94
CA TRP A 185 2.24 -17.79 -3.70
C TRP A 185 1.52 -19.07 -3.28
N THR A 186 0.20 -19.03 -3.23
CA THR A 186 -0.64 -20.21 -2.98
C THR A 186 -1.35 -20.67 -4.25
N ASP A 187 -1.12 -21.92 -4.68
CA ASP A 187 -1.89 -22.56 -5.77
C ASP A 187 -3.27 -22.99 -5.27
N ALA A 188 -4.31 -22.19 -5.55
CA ALA A 188 -5.63 -22.41 -4.97
C ALA A 188 -6.24 -23.79 -5.29
N ILE A 189 -6.07 -24.28 -6.53
CA ILE A 189 -6.65 -25.57 -6.92
C ILE A 189 -5.95 -26.70 -6.16
N ARG A 190 -4.62 -26.66 -6.05
CA ARG A 190 -3.90 -27.67 -5.26
C ARG A 190 -4.18 -27.52 -3.76
N THR A 191 -4.40 -26.32 -3.24
CA THR A 191 -4.81 -26.11 -1.83
C THR A 191 -6.18 -26.70 -1.53
N LEU A 192 -7.14 -26.56 -2.45
CA LEU A 192 -8.49 -27.11 -2.30
C LEU A 192 -8.53 -28.63 -2.47
N PHE A 193 -7.70 -29.14 -3.38
CA PHE A 193 -7.66 -30.56 -3.77
C PHE A 193 -6.23 -31.13 -3.63
N PRO A 194 -5.70 -31.23 -2.40
CA PRO A 194 -4.28 -31.54 -2.17
C PRO A 194 -3.85 -32.89 -2.74
N ASN A 195 -4.72 -33.90 -2.63
CA ASN A 195 -4.41 -35.28 -2.99
C ASN A 195 -5.14 -35.78 -4.24
N GLU A 196 -5.96 -34.94 -4.86
CA GLU A 196 -6.77 -35.36 -6.02
C GLU A 196 -6.06 -35.03 -7.33
N ARG A 197 -6.31 -35.87 -8.34
CA ARG A 197 -5.91 -35.60 -9.72
C ARG A 197 -6.99 -34.76 -10.39
N ILE A 198 -6.80 -33.45 -10.37
CA ILE A 198 -7.66 -32.47 -11.03
C ILE A 198 -7.01 -32.13 -12.37
N TYR A 199 -7.71 -32.37 -13.48
CA TYR A 199 -7.22 -32.00 -14.81
C TYR A 199 -8.03 -30.83 -15.36
N THR A 200 -7.39 -30.04 -16.21
CA THR A 200 -7.94 -28.85 -16.86
C THR A 200 -7.83 -28.95 -18.37
N PHE A 201 -7.04 -29.89 -18.89
CA PHE A 201 -6.78 -30.14 -20.31
C PHE A 201 -6.95 -31.62 -20.68
N TRP A 202 -7.55 -31.87 -21.85
CA TRP A 202 -7.66 -33.17 -22.49
C TRP A 202 -7.49 -33.05 -24.01
N ASP A 203 -6.44 -33.68 -24.52
CA ASP A 203 -6.11 -33.79 -25.94
C ASP A 203 -7.33 -34.28 -26.77
N TYR A 204 -7.46 -33.80 -28.01
CA TYR A 204 -8.49 -34.26 -28.94
C TYR A 204 -8.30 -35.72 -29.37
N LEU A 205 -7.09 -36.26 -29.23
CA LEU A 205 -6.72 -37.58 -29.71
C LEU A 205 -7.04 -38.70 -28.71
N ARG A 206 -7.32 -39.88 -29.25
CA ARG A 206 -7.45 -41.15 -28.51
C ARG A 206 -8.44 -41.09 -27.34
N ASP A 207 -9.53 -40.35 -27.53
CA ASP A 207 -10.59 -40.16 -26.54
C ASP A 207 -10.03 -39.83 -25.13
N ALA A 208 -9.12 -38.85 -25.06
CA ALA A 208 -8.52 -38.47 -23.78
C ALA A 208 -9.58 -38.00 -22.78
N TYR A 209 -10.60 -37.26 -23.25
CA TYR A 209 -11.69 -36.79 -22.40
C TYR A 209 -12.52 -37.93 -21.80
N GLY A 210 -13.01 -38.88 -22.62
CA GLY A 210 -13.81 -40.02 -22.15
C GLY A 210 -13.05 -40.93 -21.18
N ARG A 211 -11.75 -41.13 -21.43
CA ARG A 211 -10.86 -41.91 -20.54
C ARG A 211 -10.34 -41.12 -19.34
N ASN A 212 -10.72 -39.85 -19.20
CA ASN A 212 -10.18 -38.92 -18.21
C ASN A 212 -8.64 -38.86 -18.19
N ALA A 213 -8.00 -39.00 -19.35
CA ALA A 213 -6.56 -38.97 -19.53
C ALA A 213 -6.07 -37.52 -19.72
N GLY A 214 -6.20 -36.70 -18.67
CA GLY A 214 -5.96 -35.26 -18.71
C GLY A 214 -4.65 -34.79 -18.09
N LEU A 215 -4.44 -33.47 -18.17
CA LEU A 215 -3.34 -32.71 -17.57
C LEU A 215 -3.90 -31.53 -16.75
N ARG A 216 -3.22 -31.11 -15.69
CA ARG A 216 -3.49 -29.84 -15.00
C ARG A 216 -2.50 -28.79 -15.49
N LEU A 217 -2.98 -27.82 -16.25
CA LEU A 217 -2.15 -26.76 -16.85
C LEU A 217 -2.60 -25.36 -16.43
N ASP A 218 -3.84 -25.23 -15.95
CA ASP A 218 -4.44 -23.96 -15.54
C ASP A 218 -4.32 -23.80 -14.02
N HIS A 219 -3.74 -22.69 -13.58
CA HIS A 219 -3.44 -22.43 -12.17
C HIS A 219 -3.91 -21.05 -11.73
N PHE A 220 -4.22 -20.97 -10.43
CA PHE A 220 -4.53 -19.74 -9.71
C PHE A 220 -3.51 -19.56 -8.61
N LEU A 221 -2.61 -18.61 -8.76
CA LEU A 221 -1.66 -18.25 -7.71
C LEU A 221 -2.16 -17.02 -6.96
N LEU A 222 -2.37 -17.17 -5.65
CA LEU A 222 -2.91 -16.15 -4.76
C LEU A 222 -1.80 -15.64 -3.86
N ASN A 223 -1.69 -14.33 -3.70
CA ASN A 223 -0.78 -13.76 -2.71
C ASN A 223 -1.33 -13.92 -1.28
N PRO A 224 -0.51 -13.70 -0.23
CA PRO A 224 -0.93 -13.88 1.16
C PRO A 224 -2.11 -13.00 1.59
N VAL A 225 -2.35 -11.88 0.90
CA VAL A 225 -3.45 -10.95 1.21
C VAL A 225 -4.81 -11.55 0.87
N ILE A 226 -4.91 -12.30 -0.24
CA ILE A 226 -6.20 -12.78 -0.76
C ILE A 226 -6.48 -14.25 -0.43
N VAL A 227 -5.48 -15.00 0.01
CA VAL A 227 -5.60 -16.46 0.22
C VAL A 227 -6.69 -16.83 1.23
N ASN A 228 -6.89 -16.04 2.29
CA ASN A 228 -7.91 -16.32 3.32
C ASN A 228 -9.35 -16.12 2.83
N ARG A 229 -9.53 -15.54 1.64
CA ARG A 229 -10.84 -15.39 1.00
C ARG A 229 -11.19 -16.58 0.11
N LEU A 230 -10.27 -17.52 -0.12
CA LEU A 230 -10.49 -18.71 -0.94
C LEU A 230 -11.56 -19.62 -0.31
N LYS A 231 -12.74 -19.68 -0.91
CA LYS A 231 -13.89 -20.45 -0.42
C LYS A 231 -13.96 -21.84 -1.02
N THR A 232 -13.90 -21.91 -2.35
CA THR A 232 -14.01 -23.15 -3.12
C THR A 232 -13.50 -22.90 -4.54
N GLY A 233 -13.46 -23.94 -5.35
CA GLY A 233 -13.08 -23.89 -6.76
C GLY A 233 -13.34 -25.21 -7.43
N GLN A 234 -13.45 -25.21 -8.75
CA GLN A 234 -13.76 -26.40 -9.53
C GLN A 234 -13.28 -26.25 -10.98
N VAL A 235 -13.26 -27.38 -11.69
CA VAL A 235 -13.15 -27.44 -13.14
C VAL A 235 -14.53 -27.74 -13.70
N ASP A 236 -15.02 -26.91 -14.62
CA ASP A 236 -16.26 -27.12 -15.36
C ASP A 236 -16.02 -28.12 -16.49
N LYS A 237 -15.66 -29.35 -16.11
CA LYS A 237 -15.25 -30.43 -17.01
C LYS A 237 -16.30 -30.73 -18.09
N HIS A 238 -17.58 -30.54 -17.79
CA HIS A 238 -18.68 -30.76 -18.75
C HIS A 238 -18.58 -29.85 -19.98
N VAL A 239 -18.00 -28.66 -19.86
CA VAL A 239 -17.80 -27.71 -20.98
C VAL A 239 -16.85 -28.29 -22.02
N ARG A 240 -15.80 -29.01 -21.59
CA ARG A 240 -14.90 -29.75 -22.47
C ARG A 240 -15.62 -30.89 -23.22
N GLY A 241 -16.75 -31.37 -22.70
CA GLY A 241 -17.59 -32.36 -23.36
C GLY A 241 -18.48 -31.79 -24.48
N TRP A 242 -18.61 -30.47 -24.61
CA TRP A 242 -19.42 -29.87 -25.67
C TRP A 242 -18.74 -29.99 -27.04
N GLN A 243 -19.55 -30.13 -28.08
CA GLN A 243 -19.08 -30.18 -29.46
C GLN A 243 -18.33 -28.89 -29.82
N GLY A 244 -17.13 -29.01 -30.39
CA GLY A 244 -16.31 -27.86 -30.79
C GLY A 244 -15.59 -27.12 -29.66
N SER A 245 -15.68 -27.60 -28.41
CA SER A 245 -15.01 -27.00 -27.25
C SER A 245 -13.49 -26.99 -27.36
N SER A 246 -12.86 -26.09 -26.59
CA SER A 246 -11.41 -26.10 -26.36
C SER A 246 -10.96 -27.45 -25.82
N ASP A 247 -9.70 -27.81 -26.01
CA ASP A 247 -9.04 -28.92 -25.33
C ASP A 247 -8.87 -28.66 -23.82
N HIS A 248 -9.04 -27.42 -23.38
CA HIS A 248 -9.19 -27.07 -21.97
C HIS A 248 -10.67 -27.05 -21.53
N ALA A 249 -10.88 -27.20 -20.22
CA ALA A 249 -12.11 -26.85 -19.53
C ALA A 249 -11.92 -25.55 -18.74
N PRO A 250 -12.95 -24.70 -18.59
CA PRO A 250 -12.89 -23.56 -17.70
C PRO A 250 -12.64 -24.00 -16.26
N VAL A 251 -11.77 -23.28 -15.56
CA VAL A 251 -11.46 -23.50 -14.15
C VAL A 251 -11.83 -22.23 -13.40
N TRP A 252 -12.43 -22.36 -12.23
CA TRP A 252 -12.83 -21.21 -11.43
C TRP A 252 -12.58 -21.42 -9.94
N ILE A 253 -12.41 -20.31 -9.24
CA ILE A 253 -12.44 -20.23 -7.79
C ILE A 253 -13.50 -19.23 -7.35
N GLU A 254 -14.02 -19.43 -6.15
CA GLU A 254 -14.89 -18.48 -5.46
C GLU A 254 -14.15 -17.87 -4.28
N LEU A 255 -14.17 -16.54 -4.23
CA LEU A 255 -13.67 -15.73 -3.14
C LEU A 255 -14.83 -15.15 -2.32
N SER A 256 -14.71 -15.17 -1.01
CA SER A 256 -15.61 -14.44 -0.10
C SER A 256 -15.33 -12.93 -0.14
N GLU A 257 -16.31 -12.14 0.30
CA GLU A 257 -16.16 -10.68 0.42
C GLU A 257 -15.21 -10.28 1.55
N HIS A 258 -15.23 -11.06 2.64
CA HIS A 258 -14.35 -10.91 3.80
C HIS A 258 -13.53 -12.18 4.01
N ASP A 259 -12.45 -12.10 4.79
CA ASP A 259 -11.67 -13.28 5.16
C ASP A 259 -12.57 -14.35 5.81
N LEU A 260 -12.40 -15.60 5.38
CA LEU A 260 -13.16 -16.71 5.93
C LEU A 260 -12.67 -17.04 7.34
N PRO A 261 -13.58 -17.41 8.27
CA PRO A 261 -13.19 -17.88 9.58
C PRO A 261 -12.26 -19.08 9.42
N ARG A 262 -11.03 -18.95 9.92
CA ARG A 262 -10.02 -20.02 9.86
C ARG A 262 -10.64 -21.32 10.38
N LYS A 263 -10.71 -22.38 9.57
CA LYS A 263 -10.86 -23.73 10.11
C LYS A 263 -9.71 -23.90 11.10
N LYS A 264 -10.03 -24.06 12.39
CA LYS A 264 -9.02 -24.29 13.42
C LYS A 264 -8.08 -25.37 12.90
N PRO A 265 -6.79 -25.06 12.66
CA PRO A 265 -5.78 -26.10 12.65
C PRO A 265 -5.95 -26.86 13.95
N LYS A 266 -5.81 -28.19 13.94
CA LYS A 266 -5.71 -28.97 15.19
C LYS A 266 -4.78 -28.20 16.11
N THR A 267 -5.28 -27.91 17.31
CA THR A 267 -4.69 -27.06 18.32
C THR A 267 -3.21 -27.35 18.43
N THR A 268 -2.43 -26.52 17.77
CA THR A 268 -1.05 -26.26 18.13
C THR A 268 -1.10 -24.78 18.39
N THR A 269 -0.97 -24.43 19.67
CA THR A 269 -0.78 -23.07 20.16
C THR A 269 -0.06 -22.26 19.10
N SER A 270 -0.72 -21.25 18.53
CA SER A 270 -0.05 -20.30 17.65
C SER A 270 0.88 -19.44 18.49
N MET A 271 1.99 -20.05 18.92
CA MET A 271 3.27 -19.40 18.77
C MET A 271 3.35 -19.00 17.30
N ILE A 272 3.74 -17.75 17.08
CA ILE A 272 4.27 -17.29 15.82
C ILE A 272 5.16 -18.44 15.30
N VAL A 273 4.82 -19.09 14.19
CA VAL A 273 5.77 -19.98 13.51
C VAL A 273 6.73 -19.06 12.80
N VAL A 274 7.52 -18.36 13.60
CA VAL A 274 8.77 -17.76 13.19
C VAL A 274 9.58 -18.96 12.70
N ASN A 275 9.98 -18.95 11.43
CA ASN A 275 10.91 -19.96 10.92
C ASN A 275 12.12 -20.02 11.89
N LYS A 276 12.68 -21.19 12.20
CA LYS A 276 13.87 -21.32 13.06
C LYS A 276 14.98 -20.35 12.64
N ALA A 277 15.09 -20.06 11.34
CA ALA A 277 15.97 -19.03 10.78
C ALA A 277 15.61 -17.60 11.25
N GLN A 278 14.33 -17.21 11.16
CA GLN A 278 13.85 -15.90 11.62
C GLN A 278 13.94 -15.74 13.15
N VAL A 279 13.77 -16.81 13.94
CA VAL A 279 13.93 -16.76 15.41
C VAL A 279 15.39 -16.49 15.73
N SER A 280 16.29 -17.21 15.07
CA SER A 280 17.73 -17.05 15.25
C SER A 280 18.18 -15.66 14.81
N GLU A 281 17.66 -15.15 13.70
CA GLU A 281 17.95 -13.80 13.21
C GLU A 281 17.44 -12.72 14.17
N LEU A 282 16.20 -12.84 14.65
CA LEU A 282 15.64 -11.93 15.67
C LEU A 282 16.51 -11.92 16.94
N GLN A 283 16.88 -13.09 17.45
CA GLN A 283 17.76 -13.20 18.63
C GLN A 283 19.12 -12.54 18.39
N ASN A 284 19.70 -12.73 17.21
CA ASN A 284 20.97 -12.09 16.83
C ASN A 284 20.85 -10.57 16.75
N LEU A 285 19.74 -10.03 16.22
CA LEU A 285 19.48 -8.60 16.18
C LEU A 285 19.28 -8.01 17.58
N LEU A 286 18.47 -8.66 18.41
CA LEU A 286 18.23 -8.24 19.79
C LEU A 286 19.50 -8.29 20.66
N ALA A 287 20.41 -9.23 20.39
CA ALA A 287 21.68 -9.33 21.10
C ALA A 287 22.63 -8.13 20.83
N LYS A 288 22.47 -7.41 19.72
CA LYS A 288 23.23 -6.19 19.42
C LYS A 288 22.78 -5.00 20.27
N ALA A 289 21.56 -5.04 20.81
CA ALA A 289 20.99 -3.96 21.62
C ALA A 289 21.31 -4.14 23.11
N PRO A 290 21.64 -3.05 23.82
CA PRO A 290 21.89 -3.10 25.27
C PRO A 290 20.60 -3.42 26.03
N THR A 291 20.75 -4.19 27.11
CA THR A 291 19.67 -4.44 28.06
C THR A 291 19.34 -3.15 28.82
N SER A 292 18.06 -2.81 28.97
CA SER A 292 17.61 -1.64 29.72
C SER A 292 16.16 -1.78 30.18
N ALA A 293 15.81 -1.05 31.24
CA ALA A 293 14.41 -0.79 31.58
C ALA A 293 13.74 0.07 30.49
N PRO A 294 12.40 0.01 30.34
CA PRO A 294 11.71 0.85 29.37
C PRO A 294 11.95 2.34 29.69
N PRO A 295 12.32 3.17 28.71
CA PRO A 295 12.57 4.58 28.93
C PRO A 295 11.30 5.32 29.35
N LEU A 296 11.35 6.02 30.49
CA LEU A 296 10.21 6.68 31.13
C LEU A 296 9.69 7.93 30.40
N LYS A 297 10.53 8.60 29.61
CA LYS A 297 10.17 9.80 28.84
C LYS A 297 10.84 9.74 27.47
N LEU A 298 10.03 9.48 26.44
CA LEU A 298 10.45 9.53 25.06
C LEU A 298 9.69 10.64 24.34
N GLN A 299 10.39 11.37 23.49
CA GLN A 299 9.80 12.30 22.56
C GLN A 299 10.04 11.78 21.14
N PRO A 300 9.02 11.83 20.25
CA PRO A 300 9.21 11.34 18.90
C PRO A 300 10.30 12.09 18.13
N MET A 301 11.16 11.36 17.43
CA MET A 301 12.19 11.91 16.53
C MET A 301 11.54 12.69 15.39
N LYS A 302 11.94 13.94 15.16
CA LYS A 302 11.30 14.84 14.18
C LYS A 302 12.03 14.78 12.84
N ALA A 303 11.30 14.93 11.74
CA ALA A 303 11.87 14.94 10.38
C ALA A 303 12.13 16.36 9.86
N THR A 304 13.12 16.50 8.98
CA THR A 304 13.44 17.74 8.26
C THR A 304 12.65 17.83 6.95
N LEU A 305 12.04 18.98 6.66
CA LEU A 305 11.35 19.21 5.39
C LEU A 305 12.38 19.48 4.30
N VAL A 306 12.29 18.76 3.18
CA VAL A 306 13.06 19.05 1.96
C VAL A 306 12.13 19.38 0.81
N ARG A 307 12.65 20.17 -0.15
CA ARG A 307 11.85 20.78 -1.21
C ARG A 307 11.42 19.78 -2.29
N GLU A 308 12.32 18.87 -2.63
CA GLU A 308 12.17 18.01 -3.81
C GLU A 308 12.44 16.55 -3.44
N PRO A 309 11.75 15.60 -4.10
CA PRO A 309 12.06 14.19 -3.95
C PRO A 309 13.44 13.88 -4.52
N PHE A 310 14.03 12.80 -4.07
CA PHE A 310 15.38 12.41 -4.46
C PHE A 310 15.51 10.89 -4.45
N ASN A 311 16.58 10.37 -5.07
CA ASN A 311 16.89 8.95 -5.16
C ASN A 311 18.37 8.69 -4.82
N ASP A 312 18.75 8.87 -3.57
CA ASP A 312 20.12 8.67 -3.12
C ASP A 312 20.29 7.30 -2.46
N ALA A 313 21.47 6.69 -2.61
CA ALA A 313 21.74 5.37 -2.06
C ALA A 313 21.65 5.34 -0.52
N GLY A 314 21.17 4.21 0.01
CA GLY A 314 21.03 4.01 1.45
C GLY A 314 19.86 4.77 2.09
N TRP A 315 18.92 5.29 1.30
CA TRP A 315 17.66 5.85 1.78
C TRP A 315 16.51 4.87 1.56
N LEU A 316 15.59 4.83 2.53
CA LEU A 316 14.35 4.07 2.47
C LEU A 316 13.18 5.04 2.42
N TYR A 317 12.16 4.71 1.63
CA TYR A 317 11.00 5.57 1.42
C TYR A 317 9.74 4.95 1.99
N GLU A 318 8.95 5.73 2.72
CA GLU A 318 7.67 5.33 3.32
C GLU A 318 6.57 6.33 2.94
N ILE A 319 5.32 5.89 3.04
CA ILE A 319 4.18 6.80 2.95
C ILE A 319 4.23 7.80 4.11
N LYS A 320 4.02 9.08 3.82
CA LYS A 320 3.72 10.07 4.85
C LYS A 320 2.23 10.00 5.18
N TRP A 321 1.91 9.38 6.31
CA TRP A 321 0.56 9.29 6.83
C TRP A 321 0.09 10.63 7.41
N ASP A 322 -1.19 10.93 7.18
CA ASP A 322 -1.84 12.18 7.60
C ASP A 322 -2.76 11.91 8.80
N GLY A 323 -2.25 12.11 10.01
CA GLY A 323 -2.92 11.70 11.24
C GLY A 323 -2.37 12.32 12.52
N TYR A 324 -2.53 11.59 13.63
CA TYR A 324 -1.90 11.93 14.90
C TYR A 324 -0.74 10.98 15.20
N ARG A 325 0.47 11.53 15.29
CA ARG A 325 1.64 10.77 15.74
C ARG A 325 1.49 10.34 17.19
N ALA A 326 1.69 9.05 17.44
CA ALA A 326 1.61 8.45 18.76
C ALA A 326 2.83 7.56 19.03
N LEU A 327 3.31 7.61 20.27
CA LEU A 327 4.10 6.53 20.85
C LEU A 327 3.14 5.58 21.55
N ALA A 328 3.27 4.28 21.31
CA ALA A 328 2.55 3.29 22.10
C ALA A 328 3.51 2.62 23.08
N VAL A 329 3.18 2.68 24.36
CA VAL A 329 3.88 1.97 25.44
C VAL A 329 3.03 0.76 25.78
N VAL A 330 3.54 -0.43 25.47
CA VAL A 330 2.85 -1.70 25.69
C VAL A 330 3.59 -2.46 26.77
N ASN A 331 2.85 -2.93 27.77
CA ASN A 331 3.31 -3.94 28.69
C ASN A 331 2.33 -5.13 28.66
N GLN A 332 2.66 -6.22 29.36
CA GLN A 332 1.86 -7.45 29.33
C GLN A 332 0.40 -7.29 29.82
N GLN A 333 0.04 -6.16 30.46
CA GLN A 333 -1.29 -5.94 31.07
C GLN A 333 -2.06 -4.76 30.46
N GLU A 334 -1.37 -3.77 29.89
CA GLU A 334 -1.94 -2.51 29.40
C GLU A 334 -1.15 -1.96 28.20
N ALA A 335 -1.80 -1.12 27.42
CA ALA A 335 -1.18 -0.35 26.36
C ALA A 335 -1.65 1.11 26.47
N GLU A 336 -0.71 2.04 26.47
CA GLU A 336 -0.96 3.48 26.50
C GLU A 336 -0.54 4.10 25.17
N LEU A 337 -1.36 5.01 24.64
CA LEU A 337 -1.03 5.82 23.47
C LEU A 337 -0.74 7.25 23.94
N ILE A 338 0.43 7.75 23.57
CA ILE A 338 0.95 9.03 24.04
C ILE A 338 1.24 9.89 22.83
N SER A 339 0.71 11.11 22.81
CA SER A 339 0.98 12.08 21.76
C SER A 339 2.43 12.57 21.79
N ARG A 340 2.83 13.30 20.75
CA ARG A 340 4.13 13.98 20.71
C ARG A 340 4.44 14.85 21.94
N ASN A 341 3.41 15.40 22.58
CA ASN A 341 3.54 16.32 23.71
C ASN A 341 3.18 15.66 25.06
N ASN A 342 3.28 14.33 25.15
CA ASN A 342 2.93 13.54 26.34
C ASN A 342 1.48 13.69 26.79
N ILE A 343 0.56 13.91 25.85
CA ILE A 343 -0.88 13.92 26.12
C ILE A 343 -1.42 12.52 25.86
N SER A 344 -2.19 11.97 26.80
CA SER A 344 -2.86 10.69 26.60
C SER A 344 -3.82 10.74 25.41
N PHE A 345 -3.84 9.65 24.65
CA PHE A 345 -4.71 9.40 23.52
C PHE A 345 -5.78 8.33 23.83
N ASP A 346 -6.32 8.34 25.06
CA ASP A 346 -7.39 7.45 25.52
C ASP A 346 -8.60 7.38 24.57
N GLN A 347 -8.87 8.45 23.81
CA GLN A 347 -9.92 8.45 22.78
C GLN A 347 -9.78 7.36 21.73
N PHE A 348 -8.57 6.84 21.51
CA PHE A 348 -8.25 5.80 20.54
C PHE A 348 -8.15 4.41 21.20
N HIS A 349 -8.95 4.18 22.25
CA HIS A 349 -8.97 2.92 23.01
C HIS A 349 -9.04 1.62 22.17
N PRO A 350 -9.67 1.53 20.97
CA PRO A 350 -9.62 0.30 20.19
C PRO A 350 -8.21 -0.10 19.76
N ILE A 351 -7.32 0.88 19.53
CA ILE A 351 -5.91 0.62 19.21
C ILE A 351 -5.17 0.12 20.46
N ALA A 352 -5.40 0.75 21.62
CA ALA A 352 -4.82 0.29 22.88
C ALA A 352 -5.24 -1.15 23.22
N GLU A 353 -6.53 -1.47 23.08
CA GLU A 353 -7.05 -2.83 23.29
C GLU A 353 -6.49 -3.85 22.29
N ALA A 354 -6.23 -3.45 21.04
CA ALA A 354 -5.56 -4.30 20.07
C ALA A 354 -4.10 -4.55 20.47
N LEU A 355 -3.37 -3.50 20.88
CA LEU A 355 -1.97 -3.59 21.28
C LEU A 355 -1.79 -4.41 22.56
N LYS A 356 -2.73 -4.32 23.50
CA LYS A 356 -2.75 -5.12 24.73
C LYS A 356 -2.75 -6.63 24.43
N LYS A 357 -3.40 -7.07 23.35
CA LYS A 357 -3.42 -8.49 22.93
C LYS A 357 -2.08 -8.99 22.43
N TRP A 358 -1.13 -8.10 22.13
CA TRP A 358 0.23 -8.48 21.73
C TRP A 358 0.95 -9.28 22.81
N ASN A 359 0.63 -9.02 24.10
CA ASN A 359 1.27 -9.66 25.25
C ASN A 359 2.80 -9.58 25.20
N ALA A 360 3.33 -8.42 24.81
CA ALA A 360 4.75 -8.12 24.74
C ALA A 360 5.04 -6.81 25.48
N ASN A 361 6.28 -6.65 25.93
CA ASN A 361 6.76 -5.39 26.46
C ASN A 361 7.47 -4.63 25.33
N ALA A 362 6.92 -3.48 24.92
CA ALA A 362 7.43 -2.74 23.77
C ALA A 362 7.14 -1.25 23.84
N ILE A 363 7.98 -0.46 23.17
CA ILE A 363 7.68 0.95 22.84
C ILE A 363 7.84 1.12 21.33
N ILE A 364 6.76 1.54 20.67
CA ILE A 364 6.68 1.69 19.21
C ILE A 364 6.22 3.09 18.81
N ASP A 365 6.66 3.57 17.65
CA ASP A 365 6.35 4.90 17.10
C ASP A 365 5.58 4.75 15.80
N GLY A 366 4.47 5.48 15.68
CA GLY A 366 3.54 5.33 14.56
C GLY A 366 2.62 6.52 14.38
N GLU A 367 1.76 6.41 13.36
CA GLU A 367 0.73 7.40 13.04
C GLU A 367 -0.65 6.78 13.17
N ILE A 368 -1.51 7.38 13.99
CA ILE A 368 -2.93 7.02 14.07
C ILE A 368 -3.66 7.78 12.96
N VAL A 369 -4.38 7.06 12.10
CA VAL A 369 -5.14 7.60 10.98
C VAL A 369 -6.54 7.04 10.93
N VAL A 370 -7.43 7.72 10.22
CA VAL A 370 -8.71 7.17 9.77
C VAL A 370 -8.65 6.99 8.26
N LEU A 371 -8.78 5.75 7.82
CA LEU A 371 -8.76 5.39 6.40
C LEU A 371 -10.17 5.36 5.81
N GLY A 372 -10.33 6.02 4.66
CA GLY A 372 -11.52 5.92 3.81
C GLY A 372 -11.60 4.58 3.06
N ALA A 373 -12.70 4.37 2.32
CA ALA A 373 -12.88 3.18 1.49
C ALA A 373 -11.85 3.07 0.35
N ASP A 374 -11.27 4.20 -0.06
CA ASP A 374 -10.19 4.30 -1.04
C ASP A 374 -8.79 4.06 -0.43
N GLY A 375 -8.72 3.76 0.87
CA GLY A 375 -7.47 3.50 1.59
C GLY A 375 -6.67 4.76 1.96
N LYS A 376 -7.18 5.97 1.69
CA LYS A 376 -6.49 7.23 2.02
C LYS A 376 -6.77 7.66 3.44
N SER A 377 -5.77 8.26 4.09
CA SER A 377 -5.93 8.89 5.39
C SER A 377 -6.56 10.28 5.23
N ASP A 378 -7.62 10.55 5.99
CA ASP A 378 -8.22 11.89 6.08
C ASP A 378 -8.06 12.46 7.49
N PHE A 379 -7.23 13.50 7.61
CA PHE A 379 -7.04 14.22 8.86
C PHE A 379 -8.35 14.74 9.46
N SER A 380 -9.27 15.23 8.63
CA SER A 380 -10.57 15.73 9.13
C SER A 380 -11.42 14.63 9.73
N ALA A 381 -11.30 13.40 9.21
CA ALA A 381 -12.04 12.25 9.72
C ALA A 381 -11.53 11.84 11.12
N ILE A 382 -10.21 11.78 11.34
CA ILE A 382 -9.66 11.44 12.66
C ILE A 382 -10.01 12.49 13.73
N GLN A 383 -10.12 13.78 13.37
CA GLN A 383 -10.56 14.82 14.32
C GLN A 383 -11.98 14.61 14.84
N ASN A 384 -12.84 13.96 14.05
CA ASN A 384 -14.25 13.76 14.33
C ASN A 384 -14.59 12.31 14.66
N TRP A 385 -13.58 11.43 14.73
CA TRP A 385 -13.79 9.99 14.76
C TRP A 385 -14.62 9.53 15.96
N GLN A 386 -14.41 10.09 17.16
CA GLN A 386 -15.22 9.74 18.33
C GLN A 386 -16.72 10.02 18.14
N ARG A 387 -17.07 11.06 17.38
CA ARG A 387 -18.45 11.49 17.18
C ARG A 387 -19.14 10.74 16.05
N ARG A 388 -18.42 10.46 14.96
CA ARG A 388 -19.01 9.88 13.74
C ARG A 388 -18.72 8.40 13.57
N LYS A 389 -17.53 7.95 14.01
CA LYS A 389 -16.96 6.62 13.75
C LYS A 389 -16.95 6.25 12.26
N ASP A 390 -16.89 7.26 11.39
CA ASP A 390 -16.78 7.09 9.95
C ASP A 390 -15.33 6.70 9.60
N GLY A 391 -15.17 5.69 8.74
CA GLY A 391 -13.86 5.19 8.31
C GLY A 391 -13.19 4.25 9.31
N ARG A 392 -12.09 3.64 8.88
CA ARG A 392 -11.37 2.63 9.68
C ARG A 392 -10.23 3.28 10.45
N LEU A 393 -10.28 3.21 11.78
CA LEU A 393 -9.21 3.69 12.67
C LEU A 393 -8.03 2.71 12.60
N VAL A 394 -6.84 3.21 12.26
CA VAL A 394 -5.64 2.41 12.05
C VAL A 394 -4.44 3.07 12.71
N TYR A 395 -3.58 2.29 13.36
CA TYR A 395 -2.26 2.70 13.83
C TYR A 395 -1.18 2.16 12.90
N ASN A 396 -0.58 3.03 12.10
CA ASN A 396 0.52 2.70 11.18
C ASN A 396 1.86 2.88 11.89
N VAL A 397 2.43 1.79 12.38
CA VAL A 397 3.68 1.72 13.13
C VAL A 397 4.86 1.75 12.18
N PHE A 398 5.77 2.72 12.33
CA PHE A 398 6.92 2.89 11.44
C PHE A 398 8.28 2.65 12.10
N ASP A 399 8.34 2.57 13.44
CA ASP A 399 9.57 2.26 14.19
C ASP A 399 9.30 1.53 15.53
N ILE A 400 10.34 0.86 16.05
CA ILE A 400 10.35 0.19 17.36
C ILE A 400 11.56 0.68 18.15
N LEU A 401 11.30 1.20 19.35
CA LEU A 401 12.29 1.91 20.16
C LEU A 401 12.84 1.04 21.28
N TRP A 402 11.99 0.17 21.83
CA TRP A 402 12.34 -0.73 22.91
C TRP A 402 11.49 -2.01 22.81
N TYR A 403 12.07 -3.17 23.09
CA TYR A 403 11.38 -4.46 23.02
C TYR A 403 11.99 -5.47 23.99
N GLU A 404 11.17 -6.09 24.85
CA GLU A 404 11.53 -7.17 25.76
C GLU A 404 12.89 -6.97 26.47
N GLY A 405 13.06 -5.81 27.10
CA GLY A 405 14.27 -5.49 27.85
C GLY A 405 15.42 -4.92 27.03
N ARG A 406 15.25 -4.67 25.73
CA ARG A 406 16.31 -4.19 24.82
C ARG A 406 16.02 -2.77 24.31
N ASP A 407 16.99 -1.86 24.45
CA ASP A 407 16.92 -0.52 23.84
C ASP A 407 17.40 -0.57 22.39
N LEU A 408 16.45 -0.46 21.46
CA LEU A 408 16.72 -0.60 20.04
C LEU A 408 17.14 0.71 19.37
N ARG A 409 17.04 1.85 20.06
CA ARG A 409 17.27 3.18 19.46
C ARG A 409 18.64 3.35 18.83
N GLN A 410 19.65 2.65 19.35
CA GLN A 410 21.03 2.71 18.84
C GLN A 410 21.31 1.73 17.69
N LEU A 411 20.36 0.86 17.35
CA LEU A 411 20.46 0.01 16.17
C LEU A 411 20.18 0.80 14.89
N PRO A 412 20.76 0.40 13.74
CA PRO A 412 20.38 0.90 12.42
C PRO A 412 18.87 0.77 12.15
N LEU A 413 18.29 1.71 11.40
CA LEU A 413 16.87 1.69 11.05
C LEU A 413 16.45 0.38 10.36
N THR A 414 17.28 -0.16 9.48
CA THR A 414 17.03 -1.46 8.84
C THR A 414 16.90 -2.60 9.85
N GLU A 415 17.73 -2.62 10.88
CA GLU A 415 17.67 -3.63 11.94
C GLU A 415 16.42 -3.44 12.82
N ARG A 416 16.08 -2.19 13.18
CA ARG A 416 14.83 -1.91 13.92
C ARG A 416 13.60 -2.33 13.11
N LYS A 417 13.60 -2.07 11.80
CA LYS A 417 12.51 -2.51 10.91
C LYS A 417 12.43 -4.01 10.76
N ALA A 418 13.56 -4.71 10.68
CA ALA A 418 13.59 -6.17 10.65
C ALA A 418 13.06 -6.78 11.96
N ILE A 419 13.39 -6.18 13.11
CA ILE A 419 12.79 -6.58 14.40
C ILE A 419 11.27 -6.34 14.35
N LEU A 420 10.84 -5.13 13.98
CA LEU A 420 9.43 -4.75 13.91
C LEU A 420 8.60 -5.69 13.01
N ASP A 421 9.14 -6.08 11.86
CA ASP A 421 8.51 -6.99 10.89
C ASP A 421 8.20 -8.37 11.48
N VAL A 422 9.04 -8.85 12.39
CA VAL A 422 8.86 -10.14 13.05
C VAL A 422 7.93 -10.03 14.27
N VAL A 423 8.03 -8.94 15.04
CA VAL A 423 7.41 -8.88 16.37
C VAL A 423 6.04 -8.20 16.38
N LEU A 424 5.76 -7.25 15.49
CA LEU A 424 4.54 -6.45 15.54
C LEU A 424 3.31 -7.29 15.15
N PRO A 425 2.22 -7.29 15.95
CA PRO A 425 0.99 -7.93 15.56
C PRO A 425 0.30 -7.05 14.52
N THR A 426 0.18 -7.54 13.29
CA THR A 426 -0.52 -6.83 12.22
C THR A 426 -1.93 -7.36 12.04
N ASP A 427 -2.90 -6.46 12.03
CA ASP A 427 -4.30 -6.72 11.72
C ASP A 427 -4.96 -5.49 11.05
N ASP A 428 -6.29 -5.41 11.08
CA ASP A 428 -7.01 -4.27 10.51
C ASP A 428 -6.91 -2.99 11.35
N THR A 429 -6.45 -3.05 12.59
CA THR A 429 -6.30 -1.92 13.51
C THR A 429 -4.83 -1.51 13.65
N ILE A 430 -3.89 -2.47 13.70
CA ILE A 430 -2.45 -2.22 13.82
C ILE A 430 -1.77 -2.65 12.52
N ARG A 431 -1.04 -1.74 11.88
CA ARG A 431 -0.33 -2.02 10.63
C ARG A 431 1.10 -1.55 10.72
N GLN A 432 2.00 -2.23 10.05
CA GLN A 432 3.36 -1.73 9.84
C GLN A 432 3.37 -0.78 8.63
N SER A 433 3.96 0.40 8.80
CA SER A 433 4.31 1.29 7.69
C SER A 433 5.53 0.73 6.97
N LYS A 434 5.30 0.11 5.81
CA LYS A 434 6.36 -0.48 5.00
C LYS A 434 7.30 0.57 4.44
N ALA A 435 8.59 0.26 4.51
CA ALA A 435 9.65 1.05 3.92
C ALA A 435 10.20 0.36 2.67
N PHE A 436 10.40 1.12 1.61
CA PHE A 436 10.77 0.62 0.30
C PHE A 436 12.18 1.12 -0.07
N ALA A 437 13.05 0.19 -0.47
CA ALA A 437 14.34 0.48 -1.09
C ALA A 437 14.15 0.60 -2.61
N VAL A 438 13.44 1.65 -3.04
CA VAL A 438 13.05 1.91 -4.43
C VAL A 438 13.50 3.31 -4.85
N ASN A 439 13.29 3.65 -6.11
CA ASN A 439 13.52 5.02 -6.58
C ASN A 439 12.58 6.00 -5.86
N GLY A 440 13.16 6.90 -5.05
CA GLY A 440 12.39 7.85 -4.25
C GLY A 440 11.63 8.91 -5.05
N ILE A 441 12.09 9.25 -6.25
CA ILE A 441 11.40 10.17 -7.17
C ILE A 441 10.15 9.49 -7.72
N ASP A 442 10.27 8.25 -8.20
CA ASP A 442 9.13 7.49 -8.70
C ASP A 442 8.12 7.20 -7.58
N PHE A 443 8.61 6.89 -6.39
CA PHE A 443 7.77 6.68 -5.20
C PHE A 443 7.00 7.95 -4.83
N PHE A 444 7.64 9.14 -4.92
CA PHE A 444 6.97 10.42 -4.73
C PHE A 444 5.87 10.66 -5.77
N HIS A 445 6.16 10.48 -7.07
CA HIS A 445 5.16 10.66 -8.12
C HIS A 445 3.99 9.67 -8.00
N ALA A 446 4.26 8.44 -7.54
CA ALA A 446 3.21 7.47 -7.24
C ALA A 446 2.32 7.95 -6.06
N ALA A 447 2.92 8.49 -5.01
CA ALA A 447 2.20 9.07 -3.87
C ALA A 447 1.35 10.29 -4.30
N GLU A 448 1.90 11.16 -5.14
CA GLU A 448 1.19 12.31 -5.73
C GLU A 448 -0.02 11.86 -6.55
N LYS A 449 0.16 10.93 -7.48
CA LYS A 449 -0.93 10.39 -8.31
C LYS A 449 -2.00 9.69 -7.48
N ALA A 450 -1.61 9.06 -6.37
CA ALA A 450 -2.53 8.45 -5.42
C ALA A 450 -3.26 9.48 -4.52
N GLY A 451 -2.86 10.75 -4.53
CA GLY A 451 -3.39 11.79 -3.65
C GLY A 451 -3.03 11.58 -2.18
N ILE A 452 -1.84 11.00 -1.92
CA ILE A 452 -1.27 10.82 -0.60
C ILE A 452 -0.51 12.09 -0.21
N GLU A 453 -0.45 12.43 1.07
CA GLU A 453 0.14 13.68 1.57
C GLU A 453 1.60 13.90 1.14
N GLY A 454 2.36 12.81 1.05
CA GLY A 454 3.76 12.83 0.68
C GLY A 454 4.47 11.56 1.05
N ILE A 455 5.79 11.66 1.14
CA ILE A 455 6.67 10.54 1.48
C ILE A 455 7.63 10.92 2.61
N MET A 456 8.05 9.92 3.36
CA MET A 456 9.13 10.01 4.32
C MET A 456 10.35 9.32 3.73
N ALA A 457 11.49 10.01 3.66
CA ALA A 457 12.77 9.40 3.32
C ALA A 457 13.60 9.24 4.59
N LYS A 458 14.04 8.04 4.90
CA LYS A 458 14.79 7.74 6.13
C LYS A 458 16.09 7.02 5.78
N LYS A 459 17.22 7.47 6.33
CA LYS A 459 18.52 6.85 6.08
C LYS A 459 18.56 5.45 6.72
N ALA A 460 18.91 4.44 5.94
CA ALA A 460 18.83 3.02 6.30
C ALA A 460 19.67 2.66 7.53
N ASP A 461 20.81 3.32 7.72
CA ASP A 461 21.73 3.10 8.83
C ASP A 461 21.56 4.10 9.99
N SER A 462 20.52 4.93 9.97
CA SER A 462 20.25 5.92 11.02
C SER A 462 19.82 5.30 12.34
N THR A 463 20.31 5.87 13.43
CA THR A 463 19.81 5.61 14.79
C THR A 463 18.61 6.49 15.12
N TYR A 464 17.86 6.14 16.17
CA TYR A 464 16.74 6.95 16.65
C TYR A 464 17.20 8.00 17.68
N THR A 465 16.96 9.28 17.40
CA THR A 465 17.28 10.40 18.29
C THR A 465 16.00 11.03 18.84
N SER A 466 15.68 10.73 20.10
CA SER A 466 14.47 11.21 20.78
C SER A 466 14.42 12.74 20.85
N GLY A 467 13.29 13.33 20.46
CA GLY A 467 13.01 14.78 20.54
C GLY A 467 13.67 15.66 19.47
N ASP A 468 14.81 15.21 18.94
CA ASP A 468 15.60 15.97 17.97
C ASP A 468 14.98 15.99 16.57
N ARG A 469 15.15 17.12 15.88
CA ARG A 469 14.89 17.19 14.44
C ARG A 469 16.11 16.66 13.69
N SER A 470 15.95 15.48 13.11
CA SER A 470 17.01 14.79 12.40
C SER A 470 17.05 15.16 10.92
N ARG A 471 18.26 15.21 10.37
CA ARG A 471 18.50 15.25 8.91
C ARG A 471 18.56 13.87 8.28
N GLN A 472 18.51 12.81 9.09
CA GLN A 472 18.43 11.43 8.61
C GLN A 472 17.00 10.96 8.36
N TRP A 473 16.01 11.72 8.83
CA TRP A 473 14.59 11.55 8.52
C TRP A 473 14.11 12.82 7.80
N LEU A 474 13.74 12.66 6.55
CA LEU A 474 13.29 13.74 5.69
C LEU A 474 11.82 13.52 5.34
N LYS A 475 11.07 14.62 5.24
CA LYS A 475 9.70 14.61 4.73
C LYS A 475 9.65 15.40 3.43
N VAL A 476 9.01 14.82 2.41
CA VAL A 476 8.73 15.46 1.12
C VAL A 476 7.22 15.46 0.96
N LYS A 477 6.61 16.65 0.92
CA LYS A 477 5.15 16.79 0.83
C LYS A 477 4.74 17.05 -0.62
N VAL A 478 3.63 16.43 -1.05
CA VAL A 478 2.98 16.68 -2.34
C VAL A 478 2.31 18.06 -2.31
N GLU A 479 1.51 18.31 -1.28
CA GLU A 479 0.90 19.62 -1.04
C GLU A 479 1.70 20.39 0.00
N ARG A 480 1.93 21.68 -0.23
CA ARG A 480 2.53 22.54 0.80
C ARG A 480 1.49 22.78 1.88
N ARG A 481 1.71 22.18 3.04
CA ARG A 481 0.91 22.40 4.25
C ARG A 481 1.73 23.05 5.34
N GLN A 482 1.13 24.01 6.03
CA GLN A 482 1.76 24.78 7.10
C GLN A 482 0.89 24.71 8.34
N GLU A 483 1.50 24.39 9.49
CA GLU A 483 0.89 24.59 10.80
C GLU A 483 0.96 26.07 11.14
N VAL A 484 -0.12 26.65 11.64
CA VAL A 484 -0.24 28.09 11.92
C VAL A 484 -1.01 28.34 13.21
N VAL A 485 -0.66 29.43 13.89
CA VAL A 485 -1.37 29.91 15.06
C VAL A 485 -2.48 30.86 14.60
N ILE A 486 -3.67 30.70 15.16
CA ILE A 486 -4.81 31.58 14.88
C ILE A 486 -4.71 32.77 15.83
N GLY A 487 -4.51 33.97 15.28
CA GLY A 487 -4.45 35.21 16.08
C GLY A 487 -5.68 36.10 15.94
N ALA A 488 -6.52 35.87 14.92
CA ALA A 488 -7.79 36.57 14.79
C ALA A 488 -8.75 35.81 13.86
N PHE A 489 -10.03 36.16 13.95
CA PHE A 489 -10.97 35.94 12.85
C PHE A 489 -11.47 37.29 12.33
N THR A 490 -11.95 37.33 11.09
CA THR A 490 -12.46 38.55 10.46
C THR A 490 -13.92 38.40 10.09
N ARG A 491 -14.64 39.52 9.97
CA ARG A 491 -16.00 39.52 9.44
C ARG A 491 -16.16 40.64 8.41
N ASN A 492 -16.52 40.28 7.18
CA ASN A 492 -16.84 41.23 6.12
C ASN A 492 -18.15 41.95 6.42
N SER A 493 -18.29 43.17 5.94
CA SER A 493 -19.54 43.93 6.06
C SER A 493 -20.65 43.26 5.25
N GLY A 494 -21.85 43.15 5.83
CA GLY A 494 -23.05 42.61 5.15
C GLY A 494 -23.09 41.08 4.97
N THR A 495 -22.20 40.32 5.62
CA THR A 495 -22.24 38.84 5.56
C THR A 495 -23.07 38.21 6.69
N ASP A 496 -23.81 37.18 6.33
CA ASP A 496 -24.53 36.25 7.22
C ASP A 496 -23.60 35.21 7.87
N LYS A 497 -22.37 35.05 7.36
CA LYS A 497 -21.36 34.17 7.93
C LYS A 497 -20.94 34.63 9.32
N LEU A 498 -20.71 33.67 10.22
CA LEU A 498 -20.19 33.92 11.56
C LEU A 498 -18.80 34.57 11.55
N PHE A 499 -17.93 34.10 10.64
CA PHE A 499 -16.68 34.76 10.29
C PHE A 499 -16.34 34.54 8.80
N SER A 500 -15.53 35.41 8.23
CA SER A 500 -15.14 35.43 6.82
C SER A 500 -13.77 34.80 6.56
N ALA A 501 -12.80 35.03 7.43
CA ALA A 501 -11.47 34.44 7.33
C ALA A 501 -10.78 34.37 8.70
N LEU A 502 -9.70 33.61 8.79
CA LEU A 502 -8.75 33.67 9.91
C LEU A 502 -7.54 34.51 9.55
N ALA A 503 -7.02 35.28 10.51
CA ALA A 503 -5.68 35.84 10.47
C ALA A 503 -4.72 34.87 11.18
N ILE A 504 -3.66 34.48 10.48
CA ILE A 504 -2.76 33.40 10.90
C ILE A 504 -1.31 33.86 11.02
N GLY A 505 -0.58 33.25 11.95
CA GLY A 505 0.81 33.57 12.23
C GLY A 505 1.67 32.34 12.55
N VAL A 506 2.97 32.57 12.64
CA VAL A 506 3.98 31.62 13.12
C VAL A 506 4.93 32.31 14.07
N TYR A 507 5.45 31.59 15.06
CA TYR A 507 6.44 32.12 15.98
C TYR A 507 7.81 32.20 15.31
N GLN A 508 8.48 33.34 15.49
CA GLN A 508 9.86 33.57 15.12
C GLN A 508 10.54 34.33 16.25
N LYS A 509 11.61 33.78 16.83
CA LYS A 509 12.33 34.40 17.96
C LYS A 509 11.41 34.81 19.14
N GLY A 510 10.36 34.02 19.40
CA GLY A 510 9.43 34.25 20.51
C GLY A 510 8.30 35.24 20.22
N VAL A 511 8.27 35.90 19.07
CA VAL A 511 7.15 36.78 18.64
C VAL A 511 6.29 36.09 17.58
N LEU A 512 4.98 36.36 17.60
CA LEU A 512 4.04 35.82 16.62
C LEU A 512 3.98 36.73 15.39
N ARG A 513 4.51 36.26 14.27
CA ARG A 513 4.54 37.01 13.02
C ARG A 513 3.34 36.67 12.17
N TYR A 514 2.61 37.69 11.68
CA TYR A 514 1.52 37.51 10.74
C TYR A 514 2.04 37.00 9.39
N ILE A 515 1.42 35.95 8.84
CA ILE A 515 1.80 35.36 7.55
C ILE A 515 0.67 35.29 6.54
N GLY A 516 -0.55 35.71 6.89
CA GLY A 516 -1.63 35.80 5.91
C GLY A 516 -3.01 35.48 6.47
N LYS A 517 -3.94 35.18 5.55
CA LYS A 517 -5.34 34.88 5.88
C LYS A 517 -5.85 33.62 5.22
N VAL A 518 -6.80 32.97 5.89
CA VAL A 518 -7.44 31.72 5.44
C VAL A 518 -8.94 31.97 5.25
N GLY A 519 -9.38 32.13 4.01
CA GLY A 519 -10.76 32.48 3.67
C GLY A 519 -11.64 31.31 3.21
N THR A 520 -11.05 30.13 3.00
CA THR A 520 -11.72 28.95 2.43
C THR A 520 -11.54 27.73 3.33
N GLY A 521 -12.36 26.68 3.13
CA GLY A 521 -12.35 25.46 3.94
C GLY A 521 -13.43 25.41 5.04
N TRP A 522 -14.45 26.25 4.95
CA TRP A 522 -15.49 26.40 5.99
C TRP A 522 -16.86 25.91 5.48
N SER A 523 -17.53 25.08 6.28
CA SER A 523 -18.99 24.86 6.20
C SER A 523 -19.69 25.64 7.30
N GLY A 524 -20.99 25.93 7.17
CA GLY A 524 -21.74 26.64 8.22
C GLY A 524 -21.70 25.93 9.58
N LYS A 525 -21.65 24.59 9.59
CA LYS A 525 -21.43 23.78 10.80
C LYS A 525 -20.05 24.01 11.39
N LYS A 526 -19.00 23.98 10.55
CA LYS A 526 -17.62 24.20 11.01
C LYS A 526 -17.43 25.60 11.57
N GLN A 527 -18.07 26.61 10.98
CA GLN A 527 -18.02 27.96 11.51
C GLN A 527 -18.59 28.05 12.92
N LYS A 528 -19.73 27.38 13.19
CA LYS A 528 -20.31 27.31 14.53
C LYS A 528 -19.38 26.63 15.54
N GLU A 529 -18.77 25.50 15.16
CA GLU A 529 -17.81 24.79 16.01
C GLU A 529 -16.60 25.67 16.36
N MET A 530 -16.03 26.36 15.37
CA MET A 530 -14.88 27.25 15.58
C MET A 530 -15.23 28.46 16.45
N MET A 531 -16.42 29.04 16.27
CA MET A 531 -16.85 30.17 17.10
C MET A 531 -16.89 29.82 18.59
N ALA A 532 -17.32 28.60 18.94
CA ALA A 532 -17.31 28.14 20.33
C ALA A 532 -15.89 28.04 20.92
N GLU A 533 -14.87 27.76 20.10
CA GLU A 533 -13.46 27.80 20.52
C GLU A 533 -12.88 29.23 20.55
N PHE A 534 -13.41 30.14 19.73
CA PHE A 534 -12.94 31.53 19.64
C PHE A 534 -13.47 32.42 20.75
N GLU A 535 -14.77 32.32 21.08
CA GLU A 535 -15.43 33.14 22.09
C GLU A 535 -14.65 33.29 23.41
N PRO A 536 -14.12 32.23 24.05
CA PRO A 536 -13.38 32.36 25.31
C PRO A 536 -11.98 33.00 25.15
N LEU A 537 -11.47 33.12 23.93
CA LEU A 537 -10.14 33.62 23.63
C LEU A 537 -10.14 35.05 23.07
N ILE A 538 -11.32 35.66 22.87
CA ILE A 538 -11.43 37.03 22.37
C ILE A 538 -10.69 37.99 23.30
N THR A 539 -9.93 38.90 22.70
CA THR A 539 -9.16 39.93 23.39
C THR A 539 -9.14 41.22 22.58
N ASP A 540 -8.90 42.34 23.24
CA ASP A 540 -8.74 43.64 22.58
C ASP A 540 -7.29 43.89 22.12
N VAL A 541 -6.36 42.98 22.48
CA VAL A 541 -4.93 43.12 22.16
C VAL A 541 -4.58 42.31 20.91
N CYS A 542 -3.96 42.96 19.92
CA CYS A 542 -3.43 42.26 18.75
C CYS A 542 -2.29 41.31 19.18
N PRO A 543 -2.36 40.00 18.86
CA PRO A 543 -1.33 39.04 19.26
C PRO A 543 -0.13 39.03 18.29
N PHE A 544 -0.23 39.71 17.15
CA PHE A 544 0.82 39.76 16.14
C PHE A 544 1.86 40.85 16.46
N GLU A 545 3.10 40.65 16.04
CA GLU A 545 4.18 41.63 16.16
C GLU A 545 3.82 43.00 15.56
N VAL A 546 3.12 42.98 14.41
CA VAL A 546 2.60 44.16 13.73
C VAL A 546 1.14 43.91 13.41
N GLU A 547 0.27 44.87 13.73
CA GLU A 547 -1.16 44.78 13.43
C GLU A 547 -1.37 44.66 11.91
N PRO A 548 -1.94 43.54 11.42
CA PRO A 548 -2.11 43.32 9.99
C PRO A 548 -3.31 44.08 9.42
N ASP A 549 -3.19 44.60 8.19
CA ASP A 549 -4.35 45.05 7.41
C ASP A 549 -5.15 43.82 6.93
N VAL A 550 -6.13 43.41 7.73
CA VAL A 550 -6.96 42.24 7.42
C VAL A 550 -7.92 42.45 6.23
N ASP A 551 -8.14 43.71 5.82
CA ASP A 551 -8.97 44.06 4.66
C ASP A 551 -8.15 44.37 3.40
N GLU A 552 -6.84 44.10 3.41
CA GLU A 552 -5.91 44.31 2.30
C GLU A 552 -6.47 43.73 0.99
N THR A 553 -6.34 44.52 -0.09
CA THR A 553 -6.71 44.15 -1.45
C THR A 553 -5.65 43.22 -2.05
N SER A 554 -6.05 42.39 -3.00
CA SER A 554 -5.13 41.51 -3.72
C SER A 554 -5.55 41.39 -5.19
N GLN A 555 -4.70 40.79 -6.02
CA GLN A 555 -5.02 40.49 -7.42
C GLN A 555 -6.33 39.69 -7.59
N TYR A 556 -6.70 38.88 -6.58
CA TYR A 556 -7.93 38.09 -6.57
C TYR A 556 -9.09 38.77 -5.82
N ARG A 557 -8.81 39.85 -5.06
CA ARG A 557 -9.80 40.64 -4.31
C ARG A 557 -9.44 42.13 -4.40
N PRO A 558 -9.76 42.80 -5.51
CA PRO A 558 -9.36 44.19 -5.75
C PRO A 558 -10.13 45.20 -4.90
N ARG A 559 -11.26 44.81 -4.29
CA ARG A 559 -12.10 45.67 -3.45
C ARG A 559 -11.99 45.32 -1.96
N ARG A 560 -11.92 46.35 -1.11
CA ARG A 560 -12.11 46.24 0.34
C ARG A 560 -13.56 45.84 0.63
N LEU A 561 -13.79 44.96 1.61
CA LEU A 561 -15.16 44.52 1.99
C LEU A 561 -15.52 44.95 3.42
N GLY A 562 -14.77 45.89 4.00
CA GLY A 562 -14.99 46.36 5.36
C GLY A 562 -14.78 45.25 6.38
N ALA A 563 -13.75 44.44 6.19
CA ALA A 563 -13.42 43.34 7.10
C ALA A 563 -12.84 43.91 8.41
N LYS A 564 -13.45 43.55 9.55
CA LYS A 564 -12.92 43.92 10.89
C LYS A 564 -12.27 42.71 11.57
N PRO A 565 -11.10 42.86 12.22
CA PRO A 565 -10.50 41.79 13.01
C PRO A 565 -11.17 41.67 14.38
N PHE A 566 -11.27 40.43 14.85
CA PHE A 566 -11.57 40.08 16.23
C PHE A 566 -10.36 39.28 16.74
N TRP A 567 -9.55 39.91 17.59
CA TRP A 567 -8.29 39.32 18.06
C TRP A 567 -8.56 38.17 19.05
N LEU A 568 -7.69 37.17 18.98
CA LEU A 568 -7.73 36.00 19.85
C LEU A 568 -6.39 35.86 20.57
N LYS A 569 -6.41 35.37 21.81
CA LYS A 569 -5.19 34.86 22.46
C LYS A 569 -4.56 33.79 21.56
N PRO A 570 -3.22 33.80 21.35
CA PRO A 570 -2.54 32.93 20.39
C PRO A 570 -2.34 31.49 20.91
N GLU A 571 -3.45 30.86 21.28
CA GLU A 571 -3.50 29.54 21.93
C GLU A 571 -3.97 28.42 20.99
N LEU A 572 -4.54 28.77 19.84
CA LEU A 572 -5.10 27.82 18.88
C LEU A 572 -4.15 27.59 17.71
N VAL A 573 -3.89 26.32 17.39
CA VAL A 573 -3.14 25.91 16.19
C VAL A 573 -4.07 25.24 15.19
N CYS A 574 -3.90 25.55 13.92
CA CYS A 574 -4.51 24.81 12.82
C CYS A 574 -3.51 24.48 11.72
N GLU A 575 -3.89 23.59 10.83
CA GLU A 575 -3.14 23.28 9.62
C GLU A 575 -3.87 23.85 8.40
N VAL A 576 -3.09 24.40 7.47
CA VAL A 576 -3.58 24.99 6.23
C VAL A 576 -2.83 24.43 5.03
N ASN A 577 -3.56 24.20 3.94
CA ASN A 577 -2.94 24.02 2.62
C ASN A 577 -2.55 25.40 2.08
N ILE A 578 -1.39 25.51 1.44
CA ILE A 578 -0.90 26.74 0.81
C ILE A 578 -0.38 26.40 -0.59
N ALA A 579 -0.51 27.33 -1.53
CA ALA A 579 0.10 27.18 -2.85
C ALA A 579 1.59 27.56 -2.82
N ASP A 580 1.93 28.64 -2.12
CA ASP A 580 3.29 29.16 -2.07
C ASP A 580 3.53 30.05 -0.83
N ILE A 581 4.80 30.34 -0.56
CA ILE A 581 5.25 31.33 0.44
C ILE A 581 6.04 32.39 -0.32
N THR A 582 5.64 33.65 -0.19
CA THR A 582 6.35 34.78 -0.81
C THR A 582 7.68 35.07 -0.14
N GLY A 583 8.57 35.81 -0.81
CA GLY A 583 9.90 36.15 -0.26
C GLY A 583 9.86 36.93 1.06
N ASP A 584 8.77 37.66 1.33
CA ASP A 584 8.50 38.34 2.61
C ASP A 584 7.88 37.41 3.67
N GLY A 585 7.63 36.14 3.37
CA GLY A 585 7.14 35.13 4.31
C GLY A 585 5.61 35.01 4.42
N LYS A 586 4.83 35.62 3.51
CA LYS A 586 3.37 35.49 3.48
C LYS A 586 2.93 34.25 2.70
N VAL A 587 1.87 33.58 3.14
CA VAL A 587 1.28 32.43 2.45
C VAL A 587 0.31 32.87 1.36
N ARG A 588 0.28 32.13 0.24
CA ARG A 588 -0.66 32.33 -0.88
C ARG A 588 -1.66 31.19 -0.98
N GLN A 589 -2.90 31.56 -1.31
CA GLN A 589 -4.02 30.64 -1.54
C GLN A 589 -4.25 29.66 -0.37
N ALA A 590 -4.21 30.18 0.86
CA ALA A 590 -4.35 29.35 2.05
C ALA A 590 -5.80 28.87 2.24
N SER A 591 -5.98 27.56 2.48
CA SER A 591 -7.28 26.95 2.81
C SER A 591 -7.19 26.12 4.08
N PHE A 592 -8.22 26.20 4.93
CA PHE A 592 -8.25 25.49 6.20
C PHE A 592 -8.31 23.96 5.99
N LYS A 593 -7.47 23.22 6.71
CA LYS A 593 -7.46 21.76 6.69
C LYS A 593 -8.03 21.16 7.98
N GLY A 594 -7.57 21.61 9.15
CA GLY A 594 -8.00 21.05 10.43
C GLY A 594 -7.33 21.72 11.63
N MET A 595 -7.87 21.48 12.83
CA MET A 595 -7.28 21.99 14.08
C MET A 595 -6.10 21.11 14.52
N ARG A 596 -5.10 21.66 15.20
CA ARG A 596 -3.95 20.92 15.74
C ARG A 596 -3.89 21.08 17.26
N ARG A 597 -4.90 20.53 17.94
CA ARG A 597 -5.00 20.58 19.41
C ARG A 597 -3.89 19.80 20.12
N ASP A 598 -3.18 18.97 19.36
CA ASP A 598 -2.00 18.23 19.78
C ASP A 598 -0.71 19.07 19.79
N LYS A 599 -0.74 20.34 19.37
CA LYS A 599 0.45 21.20 19.22
C LYS A 599 0.49 22.36 20.21
N ASP A 600 1.69 22.65 20.70
CA ASP A 600 1.98 23.90 21.39
C ASP A 600 2.12 25.02 20.34
N PRO A 601 1.33 26.11 20.43
CA PRO A 601 1.45 27.26 19.55
C PRO A 601 2.87 27.81 19.43
N LYS A 602 3.67 27.79 20.51
CA LYS A 602 5.04 28.34 20.52
C LYS A 602 6.03 27.51 19.70
N GLU A 603 5.73 26.25 19.40
CA GLU A 603 6.55 25.40 18.52
C GLU A 603 6.24 25.63 17.03
N VAL A 604 5.19 26.39 16.71
CA VAL A 604 4.73 26.59 15.33
C VAL A 604 5.60 27.64 14.65
N ILE A 605 6.55 27.18 13.83
CA ILE A 605 7.48 28.02 13.06
C ILE A 605 7.19 27.91 11.55
N LEU A 606 7.66 28.88 10.76
CA LEU A 606 7.59 28.79 9.29
C LEU A 606 8.42 27.59 8.80
N GLU A 607 7.79 26.64 8.10
CA GLU A 607 8.52 25.52 7.51
C GLU A 607 9.21 25.98 6.22
N VAL A 608 10.45 26.46 6.33
CA VAL A 608 11.30 26.72 5.16
C VAL A 608 12.01 25.40 4.78
N PRO A 609 11.86 24.91 3.54
CA PRO A 609 12.57 23.71 3.10
C PRO A 609 14.09 23.89 3.24
N ALA A 610 14.77 22.92 3.84
CA ALA A 610 16.23 22.92 3.85
C ALA A 610 16.77 22.63 2.43
N ASP A 611 17.96 23.15 2.11
CA ASP A 611 18.65 22.79 0.88
C ASP A 611 18.96 21.28 0.88
N ARG A 612 18.55 20.59 -0.19
CA ARG A 612 18.59 19.12 -0.26
C ARG A 612 20.03 18.61 -0.28
N GLN A 613 20.90 19.24 -1.07
CA GLN A 613 22.28 18.77 -1.26
C GLN A 613 23.06 18.81 0.06
N SER A 614 23.02 19.93 0.76
CA SER A 614 23.64 20.04 2.09
C SER A 614 23.03 19.06 3.10
N THR A 615 21.70 18.92 3.12
CA THR A 615 21.02 18.04 4.09
C THR A 615 21.37 16.55 3.88
N VAL A 616 21.46 16.09 2.64
CA VAL A 616 21.85 14.70 2.33
C VAL A 616 23.32 14.47 2.68
N ALA A 617 24.22 15.39 2.30
CA ALA A 617 25.64 15.27 2.61
C ALA A 617 25.90 15.18 4.13
N GLU A 618 25.24 16.04 4.91
CA GLU A 618 25.37 16.01 6.38
C GLU A 618 24.77 14.73 7.00
N ALA A 619 23.71 14.18 6.41
CA ALA A 619 23.13 12.92 6.86
C ALA A 619 24.11 11.75 6.64
N ASP A 620 24.81 11.74 5.51
CA ASP A 620 25.83 10.75 5.15
C ASP A 620 27.06 10.86 6.07
N GLU A 621 27.57 12.07 6.31
CA GLU A 621 28.68 12.31 7.24
C GLU A 621 28.33 11.86 8.67
N SER A 622 27.11 12.17 9.13
CA SER A 622 26.64 11.77 10.46
C SER A 622 26.54 10.25 10.59
N ALA A 623 25.99 9.57 9.57
CA ALA A 623 25.91 8.11 9.53
C ALA A 623 27.31 7.47 9.56
N GLU A 624 28.26 8.01 8.79
CA GLU A 624 29.62 7.51 8.74
C GLU A 624 30.37 7.71 10.07
N ARG A 625 30.12 8.83 10.77
CA ARG A 625 30.63 9.09 12.11
C ARG A 625 30.09 8.09 13.13
N ILE A 626 28.80 7.78 13.08
CA ILE A 626 28.16 6.76 13.94
C ILE A 626 28.78 5.38 13.66
N LYS A 627 28.95 5.02 12.39
CA LYS A 627 29.57 3.75 11.97
C LYS A 627 31.00 3.62 12.52
N LYS A 628 31.83 4.66 12.41
CA LYS A 628 33.19 4.71 12.99
C LYS A 628 33.18 4.56 14.51
N LYS A 629 32.20 5.15 15.20
CA LYS A 629 32.05 5.04 16.67
C LYS A 629 31.64 3.64 17.12
N LEU A 630 30.77 2.97 16.36
CA LEU A 630 30.34 1.59 16.62
C LEU A 630 31.48 0.58 16.36
N LEU A 631 32.29 0.79 15.30
CA LEU A 631 33.46 -0.04 14.99
C LEU A 631 34.55 0.05 16.07
N LYS A 632 34.73 1.21 16.71
CA LYS A 632 35.69 1.41 17.81
C LYS A 632 35.27 0.81 19.17
N ARG A 633 34.04 0.29 19.29
CA ARG A 633 33.49 -0.29 20.54
C ARG A 633 33.49 -1.82 20.58
N LYS A 634 34.05 -2.50 19.56
CA LYS A 634 34.33 -3.94 19.68
C LYS A 634 35.58 -4.13 20.55
N PRO A 635 35.51 -4.87 21.67
CA PRO A 635 36.70 -5.27 22.42
C PRO A 635 37.63 -6.16 21.58
#